data_AF-A0A1J1CD06-F1
#
_entry.id   AF-A0A1J1CD06-F1
#
_cell.length_a   1.000
_cell.length_b   1.000
_cell.length_c   1.000
_cell.angle_alpha   90.00
_cell.angle_beta   90.00
_cell.angle_gamma   90.00
#
_symmetry.space_group_name_H-M   'P 1'
#
loop_
_entity.id
_entity.type
_entity.pdbx_description
1 polymer ?
#
loop_
_entity_poly.entity_id
_entity_poly.type
_entity_poly.pdbx_seq_one_letter_code
_entity_poly.pdbx_strand_id
1 'polypeptide(L)'
;MPKSRAKYIVYFFLADLILFNLSIYMAASLKNWWFASYSQYPDFLLIANISFLIVGAFVKKYTPGLYINKKYGLWFLLRTTVGVLYLNAFIMVLFKVYYLSRIHFLFSFVLYQALLFAVYLAFYHLGGERLLKSLNGVKERWFEHGKLNYRFIILDFFLFLGSYYLIYYIRYNTFALQPEHERMLILLVGTGAIAGFSTRKFEILPYKNFFYKISPIFKSYLVMFALTGLSMFFLGWYELSHKLIFGSISMFFGLEIAGVFFLYITRKQMPADIEEVAEMEKSWRSEKAIAHFLSLEESDAVVRSVKERLQNQYLTAYPELFEFIAQNIDLQKVDEQKSVVLNTHTSFNLEVINDNSKQLLINLHKLNDFRRVNRYFLIVHRKLLPGGYFVGQAHTLKTHKDWMYEKFPTFIANLLYPLDFFFRRVCPKLPYIKNIYFLITRGQNRLISRAEVLGRLHFCGFKVIAEKEMNNRLYYIARKIRFPSIDRNPSYGPLIKLRRIGLDGRLIYVYKFRTMHPYSEYLQDYVYEKNKLEQNGKFANDFRITTWGKWMRRLWIDELPQLYNFLRGDLSLIGVRALSPHYFSLYPDDVKEMRIKFKPGLVPPYYADMPNSFEEIVESERRYLLKKMQSPFLTDCQYFTKAMFNILFRNARSR
;
A
#
# COMPACT_ATOMS: atom_id res chain seq x y z
N MET A 1 -27.12 24.05 -9.91
CA MET A 1 -28.53 23.87 -9.47
C MET A 1 -29.33 25.07 -9.97
N PRO A 2 -30.54 24.90 -10.53
CA PRO A 2 -31.33 26.05 -10.99
C PRO A 2 -31.69 26.98 -9.81
N LYS A 3 -31.49 28.29 -9.99
CA LYS A 3 -31.61 29.35 -8.96
C LYS A 3 -32.95 29.34 -8.20
N SER A 4 -34.03 28.80 -8.79
CA SER A 4 -35.35 28.70 -8.15
C SER A 4 -35.41 27.66 -7.03
N ARG A 5 -34.73 26.52 -7.16
CA ARG A 5 -34.76 25.44 -6.14
C ARG A 5 -34.02 25.80 -4.85
N ALA A 6 -32.99 26.64 -4.95
CA ALA A 6 -32.21 27.08 -3.79
C ALA A 6 -33.03 27.98 -2.84
N LYS A 7 -33.91 28.84 -3.38
CA LYS A 7 -34.75 29.75 -2.57
C LYS A 7 -35.73 28.98 -1.68
N TYR A 8 -36.40 27.96 -2.19
CA TYR A 8 -37.35 27.15 -1.39
C TYR A 8 -36.67 26.39 -0.24
N ILE A 9 -35.45 25.88 -0.47
CA ILE A 9 -34.68 25.19 0.58
C ILE A 9 -34.39 26.13 1.75
N VAL A 10 -34.04 27.40 1.47
CA VAL A 10 -33.77 28.41 2.50
C VAL A 10 -35.03 28.74 3.29
N TYR A 11 -36.19 28.90 2.65
CA TYR A 11 -37.45 29.15 3.36
C TYR A 11 -37.90 27.98 4.24
N PHE A 12 -37.82 26.75 3.74
CA PHE A 12 -38.13 25.56 4.55
C PHE A 12 -37.20 25.43 5.75
N PHE A 13 -35.91 25.72 5.57
CA PHE A 13 -34.93 25.73 6.65
C PHE A 13 -35.24 26.79 7.71
N LEU A 14 -35.52 28.03 7.31
CA LEU A 14 -35.83 29.12 8.23
C LEU A 14 -37.14 28.86 9.01
N ALA A 15 -38.18 28.39 8.33
CA ALA A 15 -39.45 28.03 8.99
C ALA A 15 -39.25 26.91 10.02
N ASP A 16 -38.49 25.88 9.67
CA ASP A 16 -38.19 24.74 10.55
C ASP A 16 -37.34 25.16 11.76
N LEU A 17 -36.35 26.04 11.56
CA LEU A 17 -35.53 26.62 12.63
C LEU A 17 -36.38 27.47 13.61
N ILE A 18 -37.32 28.26 13.08
CA ILE A 18 -38.25 29.07 13.88
C ILE A 18 -39.15 28.15 14.71
N LEU A 19 -39.75 27.12 14.10
CA LEU A 19 -40.60 26.15 14.80
C LEU A 19 -39.83 25.43 15.91
N PHE A 20 -38.58 25.07 15.65
CA PHE A 20 -37.71 24.42 16.64
C PHE A 20 -37.45 25.33 17.85
N ASN A 21 -37.02 26.58 17.63
CA ASN A 21 -36.78 27.51 18.73
C ASN A 21 -38.07 27.92 19.46
N LEU A 22 -39.17 28.08 18.74
CA LEU A 22 -40.48 28.37 19.31
C LEU A 22 -40.95 27.24 20.24
N SER A 23 -40.75 25.98 19.85
CA SER A 23 -41.12 24.84 20.68
C SER A 23 -40.32 24.78 21.99
N ILE A 24 -39.02 25.11 21.95
CA ILE A 24 -38.16 25.16 23.14
C ILE A 24 -38.62 26.30 24.06
N TYR A 25 -38.96 27.45 23.48
CA TYR A 25 -39.48 28.60 24.21
C TYR A 25 -40.84 28.34 24.87
N MET A 26 -41.80 27.77 24.13
CA MET A 26 -43.12 27.41 24.65
C MET A 26 -43.03 26.36 25.77
N ALA A 27 -42.13 25.39 25.63
CA ALA A 27 -41.87 24.41 26.66
C ALA A 27 -41.24 25.02 27.93
N ALA A 28 -40.53 26.15 27.80
CA ALA A 28 -39.94 26.87 28.93
C ALA A 28 -41.01 27.67 29.66
N SER A 29 -41.88 28.37 28.91
CA SER A 29 -42.96 29.19 29.47
C SER A 29 -44.05 28.36 30.15
N LEU A 30 -44.33 27.15 29.67
CA LEU A 30 -45.31 26.25 30.31
C LEU A 30 -44.83 25.65 31.63
N LYS A 31 -43.51 25.56 31.82
CA LYS A 31 -42.92 24.99 33.03
C LYS A 31 -42.80 26.01 34.16
N ASN A 32 -42.48 27.25 33.84
CA ASN A 32 -42.35 28.34 34.83
C ASN A 32 -43.40 29.40 34.50
N TRP A 33 -44.48 29.49 35.30
CA TRP A 33 -45.55 30.49 35.13
C TRP A 33 -45.07 31.96 35.24
N TRP A 34 -43.78 32.19 35.55
CA TRP A 34 -43.10 33.49 35.39
C TRP A 34 -41.62 33.29 35.03
N PHE A 35 -41.07 34.27 34.30
CA PHE A 35 -39.69 34.40 33.80
C PHE A 35 -38.62 34.33 34.91
N ALA A 36 -38.38 33.16 35.50
CA ALA A 36 -37.34 32.98 36.52
C ALA A 36 -36.39 31.82 36.17
N SER A 37 -35.09 32.16 36.18
CA SER A 37 -33.88 31.38 35.85
C SER A 37 -33.42 31.43 34.36
N TYR A 38 -32.96 32.60 33.93
CA TYR A 38 -32.44 32.87 32.56
C TYR A 38 -30.95 32.51 32.35
N SER A 39 -30.20 32.10 33.38
CA SER A 39 -28.74 31.92 33.27
C SER A 39 -28.30 30.64 32.56
N GLN A 40 -29.20 29.64 32.45
CA GLN A 40 -28.88 28.28 31.97
C GLN A 40 -29.48 27.95 30.59
N TYR A 41 -30.36 28.81 30.09
CA TYR A 41 -31.08 28.65 28.83
C TYR A 41 -30.22 28.85 27.56
N PRO A 42 -29.20 29.75 27.55
CA PRO A 42 -28.35 29.95 26.38
C PRO A 42 -27.56 28.69 25.97
N ASP A 43 -27.04 27.95 26.95
CA ASP A 43 -26.26 26.73 26.72
C ASP A 43 -27.13 25.63 26.08
N PHE A 44 -28.36 25.46 26.57
CA PHE A 44 -29.30 24.51 25.99
C PHE A 44 -29.68 24.88 24.56
N LEU A 45 -30.02 26.16 24.32
CA LEU A 45 -30.35 26.65 22.98
C LEU A 45 -29.18 26.45 22.01
N LEU A 46 -27.95 26.72 22.44
CA LEU A 46 -26.76 26.54 21.61
C LEU A 46 -26.58 25.07 21.22
N ILE A 47 -26.62 24.15 22.20
CA ILE A 47 -26.48 22.71 21.96
C ILE A 47 -27.62 22.19 21.06
N ALA A 48 -28.84 22.66 21.30
CA ALA A 48 -30.02 22.28 20.53
C ALA A 48 -29.93 22.72 19.06
N ASN A 49 -29.55 23.97 18.82
CA ASN A 49 -29.44 24.51 17.46
C ASN A 49 -28.25 23.89 16.70
N ILE A 50 -27.10 23.68 17.35
CA ILE A 50 -25.95 22.99 16.73
C ILE A 50 -26.36 21.57 16.31
N SER A 51 -27.02 20.83 17.21
CA SER A 51 -27.47 19.47 16.92
C SER A 51 -28.49 19.43 15.79
N PHE A 52 -29.42 20.38 15.76
CA PHE A 52 -30.41 20.55 14.70
C PHE A 52 -29.75 20.76 13.33
N LEU A 53 -28.74 21.64 13.24
CA LEU A 53 -28.00 21.91 12.01
C LEU A 53 -27.24 20.66 11.52
N ILE A 54 -26.54 19.98 12.43
CA ILE A 54 -25.74 18.79 12.10
C ILE A 54 -26.64 17.67 11.54
N VAL A 55 -27.74 17.35 12.23
CA VAL A 55 -28.65 16.28 11.79
C VAL A 55 -29.38 16.68 10.52
N GLY A 56 -29.82 17.94 10.40
CA GLY A 56 -30.49 18.46 9.21
C GLY A 56 -29.60 18.36 7.96
N ALA A 57 -28.32 18.72 8.07
CA ALA A 57 -27.35 18.61 6.98
C ALA A 57 -27.04 17.14 6.64
N PHE A 58 -26.83 16.29 7.66
CA PHE A 58 -26.46 14.89 7.48
C PHE A 58 -27.56 14.07 6.79
N VAL A 59 -28.82 14.27 7.21
CA VAL A 59 -29.98 13.53 6.68
C VAL A 59 -30.52 14.17 5.40
N LYS A 60 -29.95 15.31 4.97
CA LYS A 60 -30.40 16.12 3.84
C LYS A 60 -31.90 16.47 3.97
N LYS A 61 -32.29 16.92 5.16
CA LYS A 61 -33.69 17.14 5.58
C LYS A 61 -34.48 18.00 4.60
N TYR A 62 -33.85 18.96 3.93
CA TYR A 62 -34.52 19.91 3.03
C TYR A 62 -34.53 19.47 1.55
N THR A 63 -34.38 18.18 1.27
CA THR A 63 -34.46 17.65 -0.09
C THR A 63 -35.92 17.38 -0.47
N PRO A 64 -36.51 18.07 -1.48
CA PRO A 64 -37.94 17.96 -1.77
C PRO A 64 -38.42 16.53 -2.08
N GLY A 65 -37.59 15.72 -2.75
CA GLY A 65 -37.95 14.37 -3.16
C GLY A 65 -38.27 13.39 -2.01
N LEU A 66 -37.81 13.68 -0.79
CA LEU A 66 -38.04 12.83 0.39
C LEU A 66 -39.44 12.98 0.98
N TYR A 67 -40.19 14.00 0.57
CA TYR A 67 -41.50 14.27 1.15
C TYR A 67 -42.66 13.84 0.27
N ILE A 68 -42.43 13.45 -0.99
CA ILE A 68 -43.46 13.18 -2.02
C ILE A 68 -44.57 12.25 -1.52
N ASN A 69 -44.21 11.18 -0.81
CA ASN A 69 -45.17 10.28 -0.19
C ASN A 69 -45.49 10.76 1.23
N LYS A 70 -46.76 11.11 1.48
CA LYS A 70 -47.26 11.61 2.78
C LYS A 70 -46.85 10.75 3.97
N LYS A 71 -46.96 9.41 3.87
CA LYS A 71 -46.61 8.49 4.97
C LYS A 71 -45.10 8.47 5.22
N TYR A 72 -44.32 8.43 4.13
CA TYR A 72 -42.86 8.42 4.22
C TYR A 72 -42.32 9.75 4.74
N GLY A 73 -42.88 10.88 4.33
CA GLY A 73 -42.48 12.20 4.82
C GLY A 73 -42.77 12.39 6.31
N LEU A 74 -43.92 11.92 6.83
CA LEU A 74 -44.20 11.89 8.27
C LEU A 74 -43.17 11.04 9.02
N TRP A 75 -42.89 9.83 8.53
CA TRP A 75 -41.90 8.95 9.14
C TRP A 75 -40.48 9.56 9.11
N PHE A 76 -40.14 10.23 8.01
CA PHE A 76 -38.87 10.93 7.84
C PHE A 76 -38.72 12.11 8.80
N LEU A 77 -39.77 12.93 8.99
CA LEU A 77 -39.77 14.01 9.97
C LEU A 77 -39.56 13.48 11.39
N LEU A 78 -40.30 12.44 11.78
CA LEU A 78 -40.13 11.79 13.08
C LEU A 78 -38.70 11.31 13.28
N ARG A 79 -38.13 10.64 12.28
CA ARG A 79 -36.74 10.16 12.32
C ARG A 79 -35.75 11.30 12.50
N THR A 80 -35.95 12.45 11.87
CA THR A 80 -35.06 13.61 12.03
C THR A 80 -35.13 14.19 13.44
N THR A 81 -36.33 14.38 13.99
CA THR A 81 -36.51 14.91 15.35
C THR A 81 -35.91 13.99 16.41
N VAL A 82 -36.14 12.68 16.27
CA VAL A 82 -35.54 11.67 17.12
C VAL A 82 -34.01 11.72 17.02
N GLY A 83 -33.45 11.90 15.82
CA GLY A 83 -32.01 12.09 15.64
C GLY A 83 -31.45 13.32 16.36
N VAL A 84 -32.17 14.45 16.32
CA VAL A 84 -31.78 15.68 17.04
C VAL A 84 -31.86 15.49 18.55
N LEU A 85 -32.91 14.83 19.05
CA LEU A 85 -33.07 14.48 20.46
C LEU A 85 -31.89 13.64 20.96
N TYR A 86 -31.51 12.60 20.20
CA TYR A 86 -30.38 11.74 20.54
C TYR A 86 -29.06 12.49 20.60
N LEU A 87 -28.76 13.31 19.59
CA LEU A 87 -27.50 14.07 19.54
C LEU A 87 -27.41 15.08 20.70
N ASN A 88 -28.52 15.74 21.03
CA ASN A 88 -28.59 16.63 22.18
C ASN A 88 -28.32 15.89 23.51
N ALA A 89 -29.01 14.78 23.76
CA ALA A 89 -28.82 14.00 24.98
C ALA A 89 -27.37 13.51 25.11
N PHE A 90 -26.76 13.08 23.99
CA PHE A 90 -25.35 12.68 23.95
C PHE A 90 -24.41 13.84 24.32
N ILE A 91 -24.58 15.03 23.71
CA ILE A 91 -23.72 16.20 23.98
C ILE A 91 -23.89 16.64 25.44
N MET A 92 -25.11 16.67 25.96
CA MET A 92 -25.36 17.01 27.37
C MET A 92 -24.64 16.07 28.33
N VAL A 93 -24.67 14.77 28.05
CA VAL A 93 -23.98 13.76 28.87
C VAL A 93 -22.47 13.86 28.76
N LEU A 94 -21.94 14.15 27.56
CA LEU A 94 -20.51 14.29 27.33
C LEU A 94 -19.92 15.53 28.05
N PHE A 95 -20.64 16.66 28.01
CA PHE A 95 -20.20 17.93 28.58
C PHE A 95 -20.70 18.19 30.02
N LYS A 96 -21.33 17.19 30.64
CA LYS A 96 -21.86 17.27 32.02
C LYS A 96 -22.91 18.35 32.25
N VAL A 97 -23.75 18.62 31.26
CA VAL A 97 -24.83 19.63 31.32
C VAL A 97 -26.06 19.03 32.01
N TYR A 98 -25.97 18.77 33.31
CA TYR A 98 -27.00 18.03 34.08
C TYR A 98 -28.00 18.93 34.81
N TYR A 99 -27.76 20.24 34.84
CA TYR A 99 -28.66 21.20 35.48
C TYR A 99 -29.98 21.40 34.71
N LEU A 100 -30.09 20.88 33.48
CA LEU A 100 -31.29 20.98 32.64
C LEU A 100 -32.35 19.94 33.04
N SER A 101 -33.60 20.38 33.11
CA SER A 101 -34.72 19.52 33.43
C SER A 101 -35.09 18.58 32.29
N ARG A 102 -35.12 17.28 32.58
CA ARG A 102 -35.45 16.21 31.62
C ARG A 102 -36.86 16.32 31.06
N ILE A 103 -37.81 16.74 31.89
CA ILE A 103 -39.22 16.93 31.52
C ILE A 103 -39.32 18.09 30.51
N HIS A 104 -38.68 19.22 30.81
CA HIS A 104 -38.61 20.36 29.88
C HIS A 104 -37.96 19.95 28.56
N PHE A 105 -36.82 19.26 28.62
CA PHE A 105 -36.13 18.76 27.45
C PHE A 105 -37.04 17.88 26.56
N LEU A 106 -37.64 16.82 27.12
CA LEU A 106 -38.53 15.93 26.37
C LEU A 106 -39.74 16.67 25.79
N PHE A 107 -40.37 17.51 26.61
CA PHE A 107 -41.56 18.24 26.23
C PHE A 107 -41.30 19.18 25.05
N SER A 108 -40.14 19.86 25.01
CA SER A 108 -39.71 20.67 23.86
C SER A 108 -39.68 19.86 22.55
N PHE A 109 -39.14 18.65 22.56
CA PHE A 109 -39.06 17.81 21.37
C PHE A 109 -40.41 17.20 20.96
N VAL A 110 -41.26 16.84 21.92
CA VAL A 110 -42.64 16.39 21.65
C VAL A 110 -43.45 17.52 21.03
N LEU A 111 -43.37 18.73 21.59
CA LEU A 111 -44.05 19.91 21.06
C LEU A 111 -43.55 20.26 19.65
N TYR A 112 -42.23 20.24 19.44
CA TYR A 112 -41.63 20.42 18.12
C TYR A 112 -42.16 19.40 17.10
N GLN A 113 -42.22 18.12 17.47
CA GLN A 113 -42.72 17.06 16.60
C GLN A 113 -44.19 17.27 16.22
N ALA A 114 -45.02 17.70 17.19
CA ALA A 114 -46.43 17.99 16.96
C ALA A 114 -46.60 19.18 15.99
N LEU A 115 -45.86 20.27 16.19
CA LEU A 115 -45.87 21.44 15.31
C LEU A 115 -45.40 21.10 13.89
N LEU A 116 -44.33 20.32 13.76
CA LEU A 116 -43.86 19.84 12.46
C LEU A 116 -44.90 19.02 11.71
N PHE A 117 -45.57 18.09 12.40
CA PHE A 117 -46.63 17.29 11.80
C PHE A 117 -47.82 18.13 11.38
N ALA A 118 -48.25 19.08 12.22
CA ALA A 118 -49.34 20.00 11.88
C ALA A 118 -49.02 20.81 10.62
N VAL A 119 -47.83 21.43 10.54
CA VAL A 119 -47.39 22.22 9.39
C VAL A 119 -47.25 21.35 8.13
N TYR A 120 -46.67 20.16 8.26
CA TYR A 120 -46.52 19.24 7.12
C TYR A 120 -47.86 18.73 6.58
N LEU A 121 -48.80 18.38 7.47
CA LEU A 121 -50.14 17.96 7.07
C LEU A 121 -50.93 19.11 6.43
N ALA A 122 -50.83 20.33 6.97
CA ALA A 122 -51.43 21.52 6.38
C ALA A 122 -50.89 21.82 4.98
N PHE A 123 -49.56 21.74 4.78
CA PHE A 123 -48.92 21.88 3.48
C PHE A 123 -49.42 20.84 2.46
N TYR A 124 -49.62 19.60 2.89
CA TYR A 124 -50.18 18.54 2.06
C TYR A 124 -51.64 18.80 1.69
N HIS A 125 -52.44 19.32 2.62
CA HIS A 125 -53.84 19.63 2.39
C HIS A 125 -54.03 20.82 1.42
N LEU A 126 -53.12 21.80 1.47
CA LEU A 126 -53.08 22.97 0.58
C LEU A 126 -52.51 22.67 -0.84
N GLY A 127 -52.40 21.39 -1.22
CA GLY A 127 -51.98 20.99 -2.57
C GLY A 127 -50.47 20.86 -2.80
N GLY A 128 -49.66 20.83 -1.73
CA GLY A 128 -48.20 20.68 -1.78
C GLY A 128 -47.68 19.44 -2.50
N GLU A 129 -48.50 18.40 -2.67
CA GLU A 129 -48.15 17.19 -3.43
C GLU A 129 -47.82 17.48 -4.91
N ARG A 130 -48.56 18.42 -5.54
CA ARG A 130 -48.32 18.81 -6.94
C ARG A 130 -46.97 19.53 -7.11
N LEU A 131 -46.60 20.35 -6.12
CA LEU A 131 -45.31 21.05 -6.07
C LEU A 131 -44.14 20.10 -5.84
N LEU A 132 -44.30 19.06 -5.00
CA LEU A 132 -43.24 18.09 -4.75
C LEU A 132 -42.99 17.15 -5.94
N LYS A 133 -44.05 16.74 -6.66
CA LYS A 133 -43.93 15.90 -7.88
C LYS A 133 -43.24 16.62 -9.04
N SER A 134 -43.38 17.94 -9.17
CA SER A 134 -42.68 18.73 -10.21
C SER A 134 -41.18 18.93 -9.92
N LEU A 135 -40.74 18.71 -8.67
CA LEU A 135 -39.39 19.06 -8.22
C LEU A 135 -38.36 17.93 -8.25
N ASN A 136 -38.70 16.66 -8.48
CA ASN A 136 -37.78 15.60 -8.95
C ASN A 136 -38.44 14.21 -9.00
N GLY A 137 -38.18 13.47 -10.09
CA GLY A 137 -38.33 12.02 -10.17
C GLY A 137 -37.07 11.29 -9.68
N VAL A 138 -37.19 10.49 -8.62
CA VAL A 138 -36.18 9.49 -8.22
C VAL A 138 -36.94 8.26 -7.73
N LYS A 139 -36.71 7.12 -8.38
CA LYS A 139 -37.22 5.80 -7.98
C LYS A 139 -36.43 5.29 -6.77
N GLU A 140 -37.14 4.80 -5.76
CA GLU A 140 -36.57 4.08 -4.61
C GLU A 140 -36.00 2.72 -5.04
N ARG A 141 -34.73 2.46 -4.70
CA ARG A 141 -34.18 1.09 -4.67
C ARG A 141 -34.22 0.61 -3.23
N TRP A 142 -35.06 -0.40 -2.99
CA TRP A 142 -35.20 -1.07 -1.71
C TRP A 142 -34.00 -1.97 -1.43
N PHE A 143 -33.58 -2.00 -0.16
CA PHE A 143 -32.48 -2.82 0.35
C PHE A 143 -32.90 -4.30 0.41
N GLU A 144 -32.16 -5.18 -0.26
CA GLU A 144 -32.28 -6.64 -0.09
C GLU A 144 -31.90 -7.05 1.35
N HIS A 145 -32.58 -8.09 1.88
CA HIS A 145 -32.35 -8.61 3.23
C HIS A 145 -31.25 -9.69 3.23
N GLY A 146 -30.34 -9.65 4.21
CA GLY A 146 -29.29 -10.65 4.39
C GLY A 146 -29.66 -11.72 5.42
N LYS A 147 -28.90 -12.84 5.45
CA LYS A 147 -29.06 -13.89 6.47
C LYS A 147 -28.24 -13.55 7.71
N LEU A 148 -28.82 -13.71 8.90
CA LEU A 148 -28.16 -13.52 10.19
C LEU A 148 -27.12 -14.61 10.47
N ASN A 149 -26.00 -14.24 11.09
CA ASN A 149 -24.94 -15.17 11.48
C ASN A 149 -24.66 -15.11 12.99
N TYR A 150 -25.04 -16.17 13.69
CA TYR A 150 -24.87 -16.31 15.15
C TYR A 150 -23.41 -16.28 15.61
N ARG A 151 -22.45 -16.72 14.78
CA ARG A 151 -21.03 -16.69 15.13
C ARG A 151 -20.49 -15.27 15.28
N PHE A 152 -21.00 -14.34 14.48
CA PHE A 152 -20.63 -12.93 14.59
C PHE A 152 -21.20 -12.31 15.86
N ILE A 153 -22.41 -12.66 16.25
CA ILE A 153 -23.03 -12.19 17.50
C ILE A 153 -22.20 -12.64 18.71
N ILE A 154 -21.81 -13.92 18.76
CA ILE A 154 -21.01 -14.48 19.86
C ILE A 154 -19.64 -13.80 19.93
N LEU A 155 -18.95 -13.66 18.79
CA LEU A 155 -17.65 -13.01 18.73
C LEU A 155 -17.74 -11.53 19.18
N ASP A 156 -18.78 -10.83 18.75
CA ASP A 156 -19.04 -9.43 19.10
C ASP A 156 -19.23 -9.27 20.61
N PHE A 157 -19.99 -10.16 21.23
CA PHE A 157 -20.24 -10.16 22.66
C PHE A 157 -18.95 -10.33 23.48
N PHE A 158 -18.11 -11.32 23.14
CA PHE A 158 -16.84 -11.53 23.85
C PHE A 158 -15.83 -10.40 23.61
N LEU A 159 -15.77 -9.89 22.39
CA LEU A 159 -14.90 -8.76 22.07
C LEU A 159 -15.35 -7.50 22.81
N PHE A 160 -16.65 -7.29 22.94
CA PHE A 160 -17.23 -6.21 23.73
C PHE A 160 -16.85 -6.33 25.21
N LEU A 161 -17.08 -7.50 25.81
CA LEU A 161 -16.73 -7.76 27.21
C LEU A 161 -15.23 -7.53 27.47
N GLY A 162 -14.37 -8.06 26.61
CA GLY A 162 -12.92 -7.86 26.69
C GLY A 162 -12.51 -6.40 26.58
N SER A 163 -13.14 -5.63 25.69
CA SER A 163 -12.86 -4.20 25.54
C SER A 163 -13.23 -3.39 26.79
N TYR A 164 -14.33 -3.73 27.45
CA TYR A 164 -14.77 -3.08 28.68
C TYR A 164 -13.83 -3.37 29.84
N TYR A 165 -13.49 -4.65 30.07
CA TYR A 165 -12.55 -5.04 31.13
C TYR A 165 -11.16 -4.46 30.90
N LEU A 166 -10.71 -4.32 29.66
CA LEU A 166 -9.43 -3.70 29.36
C LEU A 166 -9.40 -2.22 29.74
N ILE A 167 -10.42 -1.44 29.38
CA ILE A 167 -10.50 -0.02 29.77
C ILE A 167 -10.70 0.11 31.28
N TYR A 168 -11.46 -0.80 31.90
CA TYR A 168 -11.60 -0.86 33.35
C TYR A 168 -10.25 -1.10 34.04
N TYR A 169 -9.48 -2.10 33.58
CA TYR A 169 -8.15 -2.40 34.10
C TYR A 169 -7.17 -1.24 33.93
N ILE A 170 -7.12 -0.62 32.75
CA ILE A 170 -6.26 0.56 32.48
C ILE A 170 -6.55 1.69 33.47
N ARG A 171 -7.79 1.80 33.95
CA ARG A 171 -8.22 2.91 34.78
C ARG A 171 -8.13 2.63 36.28
N TYR A 172 -8.50 1.43 36.71
CA TYR A 172 -8.63 1.07 38.13
C TYR A 172 -7.58 0.06 38.58
N ASN A 173 -6.74 -0.44 37.67
CA ASN A 173 -5.69 -1.43 37.91
C ASN A 173 -6.20 -2.71 38.61
N THR A 174 -7.47 -3.07 38.38
CA THR A 174 -8.12 -4.26 38.94
C THR A 174 -9.15 -4.79 37.96
N PHE A 175 -9.45 -6.09 38.07
CA PHE A 175 -10.54 -6.75 37.34
C PHE A 175 -11.82 -6.91 38.18
N ALA A 176 -11.75 -6.63 39.48
CA ALA A 176 -12.92 -6.70 40.37
C ALA A 176 -13.86 -5.54 40.07
N LEU A 177 -15.02 -5.84 39.47
CA LEU A 177 -16.05 -4.85 39.17
C LEU A 177 -16.80 -4.45 40.44
N GLN A 178 -16.95 -3.15 40.65
CA GLN A 178 -17.86 -2.63 41.66
C GLN A 178 -19.30 -2.65 41.12
N PRO A 179 -20.34 -2.76 41.97
CA PRO A 179 -21.74 -2.85 41.54
C PRO A 179 -22.20 -1.70 40.61
N GLU A 180 -21.64 -0.51 40.75
CA GLU A 180 -21.93 0.63 39.87
C GLU A 180 -21.41 0.43 38.44
N HIS A 181 -20.26 -0.22 38.30
CA HIS A 181 -19.65 -0.54 37.02
C HIS A 181 -20.36 -1.71 36.32
N GLU A 182 -20.94 -2.65 37.09
CA GLU A 182 -21.79 -3.71 36.53
C GLU A 182 -23.03 -3.14 35.83
N ARG A 183 -23.66 -2.13 36.42
CA ARG A 183 -24.80 -1.42 35.77
C ARG A 183 -24.40 -0.77 34.45
N MET A 184 -23.18 -0.20 34.37
CA MET A 184 -22.65 0.34 33.11
C MET A 184 -22.44 -0.74 32.06
N LEU A 185 -21.91 -1.90 32.45
CA LEU A 185 -21.69 -3.01 31.54
C LEU A 185 -23.02 -3.53 30.97
N ILE A 186 -24.03 -3.73 31.82
CA ILE A 186 -25.37 -4.16 31.40
C ILE A 186 -25.98 -3.16 30.41
N LEU A 187 -25.88 -1.87 30.71
CA LEU A 187 -26.37 -0.81 29.83
C LEU A 187 -25.72 -0.90 28.44
N LEU A 188 -24.39 -1.03 28.40
CA LEU A 188 -23.65 -1.08 27.15
C LEU A 188 -23.93 -2.35 26.34
N VAL A 189 -24.06 -3.50 26.99
CA VAL A 189 -24.46 -4.75 26.31
C VAL A 189 -25.85 -4.58 25.68
N GLY A 190 -26.80 -4.01 26.44
CA GLY A 190 -28.16 -3.77 25.95
C GLY A 190 -28.20 -2.79 24.76
N THR A 191 -27.55 -1.63 24.87
CA THR A 191 -27.53 -0.65 23.78
C THR A 191 -26.74 -1.13 22.57
N GLY A 192 -25.66 -1.88 22.79
CA GLY A 192 -24.85 -2.52 21.75
C GLY A 192 -25.63 -3.57 20.95
N ALA A 193 -26.40 -4.41 21.63
CA ALA A 193 -27.26 -5.40 20.97
C ALA A 193 -28.33 -4.73 20.10
N ILE A 194 -29.07 -3.75 20.65
CA ILE A 194 -30.10 -3.00 19.92
C ILE A 194 -29.48 -2.31 18.68
N ALA A 195 -28.31 -1.70 18.84
CA ALA A 195 -27.61 -1.05 17.75
C ALA A 195 -27.15 -2.05 16.67
N GLY A 196 -26.63 -3.20 17.06
CA GLY A 196 -26.17 -4.24 16.13
C GLY A 196 -27.31 -4.82 15.28
N PHE A 197 -28.45 -5.13 15.89
CA PHE A 197 -29.63 -5.63 15.18
C PHE A 197 -30.26 -4.57 14.28
N SER A 198 -30.45 -3.34 14.78
CA SER A 198 -31.07 -2.25 14.00
C SER A 198 -30.26 -1.84 12.77
N THR A 199 -28.95 -2.04 12.79
CA THR A 199 -28.05 -1.66 11.69
C THR A 199 -27.62 -2.83 10.82
N ARG A 200 -28.15 -4.04 11.09
CA ARG A 200 -27.85 -5.27 10.34
C ARG A 200 -26.37 -5.64 10.39
N LYS A 201 -25.68 -5.30 11.49
CA LYS A 201 -24.26 -5.58 11.72
C LYS A 201 -23.93 -7.08 11.59
N PHE A 202 -24.89 -7.93 11.97
CA PHE A 202 -24.74 -9.39 12.03
C PHE A 202 -25.22 -10.13 10.79
N GLU A 203 -25.68 -9.42 9.75
CA GLU A 203 -26.13 -10.03 8.49
C GLU A 203 -24.96 -10.24 7.51
N ILE A 204 -24.92 -11.39 6.84
CA ILE A 204 -24.00 -11.64 5.74
C ILE A 204 -24.61 -11.08 4.46
N LEU A 205 -24.11 -9.92 4.02
CA LEU A 205 -24.50 -9.30 2.74
C LEU A 205 -23.36 -9.41 1.71
N PRO A 206 -23.67 -9.64 0.42
CA PRO A 206 -22.67 -9.64 -0.65
C PRO A 206 -22.19 -8.21 -0.95
N TYR A 207 -21.18 -7.75 -0.23
CA TYR A 207 -20.63 -6.42 -0.44
C TYR A 207 -19.63 -6.39 -1.60
N LYS A 208 -19.82 -5.46 -2.55
CA LYS A 208 -18.89 -5.24 -3.67
C LYS A 208 -17.52 -4.70 -3.23
N ASN A 209 -17.47 -3.88 -2.17
CA ASN A 209 -16.25 -3.24 -1.67
C ASN A 209 -16.19 -3.23 -0.14
N PHE A 210 -14.96 -3.13 0.41
CA PHE A 210 -14.67 -3.08 1.84
C PHE A 210 -15.47 -2.01 2.61
N PHE A 211 -15.64 -0.83 2.02
CA PHE A 211 -16.42 0.27 2.63
C PHE A 211 -17.89 -0.11 2.88
N TYR A 212 -18.52 -0.86 1.98
CA TYR A 212 -19.89 -1.31 2.18
C TYR A 212 -19.99 -2.37 3.29
N LYS A 213 -18.92 -3.15 3.51
CA LYS A 213 -18.84 -4.11 4.61
C LYS A 213 -18.68 -3.43 5.98
N ILE A 214 -17.95 -2.31 6.06
CA ILE A 214 -17.78 -1.55 7.31
C ILE A 214 -18.98 -0.66 7.63
N SER A 215 -19.72 -0.20 6.62
CA SER A 215 -20.81 0.76 6.83
C SER A 215 -21.85 0.36 7.90
N PRO A 216 -22.34 -0.90 7.97
CA PRO A 216 -23.22 -1.36 9.05
C PRO A 216 -22.57 -1.26 10.44
N ILE A 217 -21.30 -1.66 10.55
CA ILE A 217 -20.52 -1.59 11.80
C ILE A 217 -20.45 -0.13 12.25
N PHE A 218 -20.02 0.78 11.37
CA PHE A 218 -19.94 2.21 11.68
C PHE A 218 -21.29 2.80 12.14
N LYS A 219 -22.38 2.44 11.46
CA LYS A 219 -23.73 2.85 11.85
C LYS A 219 -24.12 2.30 13.22
N SER A 220 -23.78 1.04 13.51
CA SER A 220 -24.04 0.41 14.81
C SER A 220 -23.41 1.20 15.94
N TYR A 221 -22.14 1.59 15.81
CA TYR A 221 -21.47 2.36 16.86
C TYR A 221 -22.08 3.74 17.06
N LEU A 222 -22.45 4.45 15.98
CA LEU A 222 -23.17 5.72 16.11
C LEU A 222 -24.49 5.58 16.87
N VAL A 223 -25.27 4.54 16.55
CA VAL A 223 -26.52 4.23 17.26
C VAL A 223 -26.26 3.85 18.72
N MET A 224 -25.22 3.06 18.98
CA MET A 224 -24.83 2.65 20.33
C MET A 224 -24.40 3.85 21.20
N PHE A 225 -23.58 4.76 20.66
CA PHE A 225 -23.19 6.01 21.33
C PHE A 225 -24.41 6.85 21.70
N ALA A 226 -25.33 7.01 20.76
CA ALA A 226 -26.56 7.78 20.94
C ALA A 226 -27.50 7.16 21.99
N LEU A 227 -27.78 5.85 21.88
CA LEU A 227 -28.64 5.13 22.82
C LEU A 227 -28.06 5.15 24.24
N THR A 228 -26.76 4.91 24.38
CA THR A 228 -26.09 4.92 25.69
C THR A 228 -26.15 6.30 26.33
N GLY A 229 -25.84 7.36 25.59
CA GLY A 229 -25.97 8.73 26.07
C GLY A 229 -27.40 9.06 26.50
N LEU A 230 -28.40 8.66 25.70
CA LEU A 230 -29.81 8.91 26.02
C LEU A 230 -30.26 8.15 27.28
N SER A 231 -29.90 6.88 27.42
CA SER A 231 -30.20 6.09 28.62
C SER A 231 -29.56 6.67 29.87
N MET A 232 -28.29 7.09 29.80
CA MET A 232 -27.61 7.75 30.92
C MET A 232 -28.32 9.06 31.32
N PHE A 233 -28.74 9.85 30.33
CA PHE A 233 -29.46 11.10 30.57
C PHE A 233 -30.78 10.87 31.30
N PHE A 234 -31.59 9.88 30.86
CA PHE A 234 -32.90 9.62 31.46
C PHE A 234 -32.84 8.95 32.82
N LEU A 235 -31.95 7.98 32.99
CA LEU A 235 -31.78 7.25 34.24
C LEU A 235 -31.07 8.10 35.32
N GLY A 236 -30.49 9.23 34.94
CA GLY A 236 -29.82 10.14 35.87
C GLY A 236 -28.51 9.60 36.40
N TRP A 237 -27.89 8.68 35.67
CA TRP A 237 -26.67 8.01 36.06
C TRP A 237 -25.42 8.86 35.76
N TYR A 238 -25.36 10.05 36.35
CA TYR A 238 -24.30 11.04 36.10
C TYR A 238 -23.04 10.81 36.94
N GLU A 239 -23.15 10.01 37.99
CA GLU A 239 -22.00 9.58 38.80
C GLU A 239 -21.17 8.52 38.05
N LEU A 240 -21.80 7.84 37.08
CA LEU A 240 -21.14 6.84 36.27
C LEU A 240 -20.07 7.48 35.38
N SER A 241 -18.95 6.77 35.24
CA SER A 241 -17.79 7.34 34.56
C SER A 241 -17.96 7.37 33.04
N HIS A 242 -18.38 8.50 32.50
CA HIS A 242 -18.49 8.78 31.05
C HIS A 242 -17.25 8.35 30.25
N LYS A 243 -16.05 8.57 30.81
CA LYS A 243 -14.78 8.16 30.20
C LYS A 243 -14.63 6.64 30.09
N LEU A 244 -15.13 5.87 31.07
CA LEU A 244 -15.12 4.41 31.02
C LEU A 244 -16.11 3.92 29.95
N ILE A 245 -17.32 4.48 29.94
CA ILE A 245 -18.38 4.12 28.99
C ILE A 245 -17.97 4.41 27.54
N PHE A 246 -17.67 5.67 27.22
CA PHE A 246 -17.33 6.07 25.85
C PHE A 246 -15.94 5.58 25.43
N GLY A 247 -15.02 5.41 26.39
CA GLY A 247 -13.73 4.76 26.17
C GLY A 247 -13.88 3.30 25.76
N SER A 248 -14.78 2.55 26.42
CA SER A 248 -15.07 1.15 26.09
C SER A 248 -15.69 1.02 24.71
N ILE A 249 -16.68 1.86 24.36
CA ILE A 249 -17.29 1.87 23.02
C ILE A 249 -16.23 2.17 21.94
N SER A 250 -15.34 3.14 22.19
CA SER A 250 -14.28 3.52 21.25
C SER A 250 -13.23 2.42 21.08
N MET A 251 -12.82 1.78 22.18
CA MET A 251 -11.88 0.67 22.15
C MET A 251 -12.47 -0.53 21.40
N PHE A 252 -13.73 -0.84 21.66
CA PHE A 252 -14.47 -1.88 20.96
C PHE A 252 -14.51 -1.63 19.45
N PHE A 253 -14.85 -0.41 19.03
CA PHE A 253 -14.86 -0.01 17.62
C PHE A 253 -13.50 -0.19 16.94
N GLY A 254 -12.42 0.21 17.62
CA GLY A 254 -11.05 0.03 17.13
C GLY A 254 -10.69 -1.44 16.93
N LEU A 255 -10.99 -2.30 17.92
CA LEU A 255 -10.73 -3.73 17.85
C LEU A 255 -11.56 -4.41 16.75
N GLU A 256 -12.83 -4.06 16.60
CA GLU A 256 -13.69 -4.67 15.59
C GLU A 256 -13.26 -4.27 14.16
N ILE A 257 -12.93 -3.00 13.93
CA ILE A 257 -12.38 -2.56 12.64
C ILE A 257 -11.06 -3.28 12.35
N ALA A 258 -10.17 -3.39 13.34
CA ALA A 258 -8.90 -4.09 13.18
C ALA A 258 -9.12 -5.57 12.84
N GLY A 259 -10.06 -6.24 13.50
CA GLY A 259 -10.43 -7.63 13.23
C GLY A 259 -11.03 -7.82 11.83
N VAL A 260 -11.97 -6.97 11.41
CA VAL A 260 -12.57 -7.02 10.07
C VAL A 260 -11.55 -6.71 8.99
N PHE A 261 -10.64 -5.76 9.24
CA PHE A 261 -9.53 -5.43 8.36
C PHE A 261 -8.55 -6.59 8.24
N PHE A 262 -8.19 -7.23 9.36
CA PHE A 262 -7.34 -8.42 9.39
C PHE A 262 -7.96 -9.57 8.60
N LEU A 263 -9.25 -9.87 8.82
CA LEU A 263 -9.98 -10.90 8.08
C LEU A 263 -10.13 -10.58 6.59
N TYR A 264 -10.27 -9.29 6.22
CA TYR A 264 -10.30 -8.86 4.83
C TYR A 264 -8.93 -9.07 4.15
N ILE A 265 -7.82 -8.79 4.85
CA ILE A 265 -6.48 -9.05 4.35
C ILE A 265 -6.23 -10.55 4.19
N THR A 266 -6.58 -11.37 5.20
CA THR A 266 -6.31 -12.81 5.16
C THR A 266 -7.15 -13.55 4.14
N ARG A 267 -8.41 -13.15 3.90
CA ARG A 267 -9.26 -13.74 2.86
C ARG A 267 -8.97 -13.22 1.46
N LYS A 268 -8.47 -11.99 1.32
CA LYS A 268 -8.01 -11.46 0.03
C LYS A 268 -6.52 -11.76 -0.14
N GLN A 269 -6.18 -13.04 -0.18
CA GLN A 269 -4.97 -13.47 -0.89
C GLN A 269 -5.16 -13.05 -2.35
N MET A 270 -4.74 -11.83 -2.68
CA MET A 270 -4.42 -11.53 -4.07
C MET A 270 -3.33 -12.53 -4.44
N PRO A 271 -3.48 -13.29 -5.54
CA PRO A 271 -2.39 -14.12 -5.99
C PRO A 271 -1.16 -13.24 -6.09
N ALA A 272 -0.04 -13.75 -5.55
CA ALA A 272 1.27 -13.21 -5.84
C ALA A 272 1.43 -13.05 -7.36
N ASP A 273 2.45 -12.31 -7.78
CA ASP A 273 2.78 -11.94 -9.16
C ASP A 273 3.09 -13.16 -10.10
N ILE A 274 2.32 -14.25 -9.99
CA ILE A 274 2.44 -15.58 -10.60
C ILE A 274 1.69 -15.64 -11.95
N GLU A 275 0.79 -14.69 -12.24
CA GLU A 275 0.17 -14.54 -13.57
C GLU A 275 1.20 -14.26 -14.70
N GLU A 276 2.45 -13.90 -14.37
CA GLU A 276 3.49 -13.58 -15.36
C GLU A 276 4.05 -14.81 -16.11
N VAL A 277 4.06 -16.01 -15.53
CA VAL A 277 4.77 -17.17 -16.14
C VAL A 277 3.91 -17.88 -17.21
N ALA A 278 2.61 -18.06 -16.98
CA ALA A 278 1.71 -18.76 -17.91
C ALA A 278 1.39 -17.94 -19.17
N GLU A 279 1.33 -16.61 -19.08
CA GLU A 279 1.23 -15.72 -20.25
C GLU A 279 2.53 -15.65 -21.05
N MET A 280 3.69 -15.88 -20.41
CA MET A 280 5.00 -15.95 -21.07
C MET A 280 5.20 -17.26 -21.83
N GLU A 281 4.74 -18.41 -21.30
CA GLU A 281 4.75 -19.71 -22.00
C GLU A 281 3.89 -19.71 -23.27
N LYS A 282 2.76 -18.99 -23.30
CA LYS A 282 1.94 -18.84 -24.52
C LYS A 282 2.62 -18.05 -25.63
N SER A 283 3.52 -17.12 -25.28
CA SER A 283 4.29 -16.33 -26.25
C SER A 283 5.50 -17.08 -26.82
N TRP A 284 5.86 -18.23 -26.23
CA TRP A 284 7.03 -19.02 -26.57
C TRP A 284 6.80 -20.03 -27.71
N ARG A 285 5.54 -20.36 -28.03
CA ARG A 285 5.20 -21.35 -29.08
C ARG A 285 5.37 -20.86 -30.53
N SER A 286 5.88 -19.66 -30.78
CA SER A 286 6.24 -19.18 -32.13
C SER A 286 7.76 -19.25 -32.36
N GLU A 287 8.31 -20.46 -32.24
CA GLU A 287 9.73 -20.72 -32.06
C GLU A 287 10.55 -20.90 -33.36
N LYS A 288 10.16 -20.31 -34.51
CA LYS A 288 10.95 -20.41 -35.75
C LYS A 288 11.13 -19.13 -36.57
N ALA A 289 10.50 -18.01 -36.20
CA ALA A 289 10.49 -16.82 -37.04
C ALA A 289 11.62 -15.81 -36.74
N ILE A 290 12.10 -15.70 -35.49
CA ILE A 290 12.91 -14.54 -35.05
C ILE A 290 14.41 -14.71 -35.31
N ALA A 291 14.95 -15.93 -35.26
CA ALA A 291 16.35 -16.19 -35.57
C ALA A 291 16.65 -16.07 -37.07
N HIS A 292 15.68 -16.38 -37.93
CA HIS A 292 15.80 -16.25 -39.39
C HIS A 292 15.56 -14.81 -39.88
N PHE A 293 14.88 -13.96 -39.09
CA PHE A 293 14.62 -12.56 -39.45
C PHE A 293 15.79 -11.62 -39.14
N LEU A 294 16.61 -11.94 -38.14
CA LEU A 294 17.79 -11.12 -37.80
C LEU A 294 18.92 -11.21 -38.84
N SER A 295 18.85 -12.18 -39.76
CA SER A 295 19.78 -12.37 -40.88
C SER A 295 19.27 -11.87 -42.23
N LEU A 296 18.03 -11.37 -42.31
CA LEU A 296 17.42 -10.91 -43.55
C LEU A 296 16.63 -9.64 -43.29
N GLU A 297 17.28 -8.49 -43.56
CA GLU A 297 16.73 -7.27 -44.20
C GLU A 297 17.64 -6.08 -43.86
N GLU A 298 18.80 -6.03 -44.52
CA GLU A 298 19.36 -4.78 -45.02
C GLU A 298 18.73 -4.52 -46.41
N SER A 299 17.48 -4.09 -46.46
CA SER A 299 16.88 -3.39 -47.61
C SER A 299 15.46 -2.98 -47.27
N ASP A 300 15.21 -1.68 -47.18
CA ASP A 300 14.26 -0.98 -48.06
C ASP A 300 14.23 0.51 -47.70
N ALA A 301 14.17 1.35 -48.72
CA ALA A 301 14.20 2.80 -48.59
C ALA A 301 13.11 3.31 -47.63
N VAL A 302 13.52 4.06 -46.60
CA VAL A 302 12.59 4.67 -45.65
C VAL A 302 11.75 5.72 -46.38
N VAL A 303 10.46 5.44 -46.54
CA VAL A 303 9.51 6.31 -47.26
C VAL A 303 9.37 7.68 -46.57
N ARG A 304 9.45 7.71 -45.23
CA ARG A 304 9.42 8.96 -44.44
C ARG A 304 10.10 8.79 -43.08
N SER A 305 11.11 9.61 -42.80
CA SER A 305 11.84 9.59 -41.52
C SER A 305 11.01 10.20 -40.39
N VAL A 306 11.06 9.56 -39.21
CA VAL A 306 10.40 10.05 -37.99
C VAL A 306 11.05 11.32 -37.40
N LYS A 307 12.28 11.68 -37.83
CA LYS A 307 13.10 12.72 -37.19
C LYS A 307 12.39 14.07 -37.09
N GLU A 308 11.85 14.56 -38.20
CA GLU A 308 11.21 15.88 -38.26
C GLU A 308 9.96 15.97 -37.37
N ARG A 309 9.12 14.93 -37.38
CA ARG A 309 7.94 14.88 -36.52
C ARG A 309 8.29 14.81 -35.03
N LEU A 310 9.33 14.04 -34.68
CA LEU A 310 9.81 14.01 -33.30
C LEU A 310 10.27 15.39 -32.84
N GLN A 311 11.07 16.08 -33.65
CA GLN A 311 11.60 17.40 -33.32
C GLN A 311 10.51 18.48 -33.23
N ASN A 312 9.64 18.53 -34.25
CA ASN A 312 8.75 19.67 -34.47
C ASN A 312 7.35 19.48 -33.87
N GLN A 313 6.94 18.25 -33.55
CA GLN A 313 5.58 17.97 -33.09
C GLN A 313 5.53 17.26 -31.73
N TYR A 314 6.33 16.20 -31.52
CA TYR A 314 6.19 15.37 -30.32
C TYR A 314 7.09 15.79 -29.15
N LEU A 315 8.32 16.21 -29.43
CA LEU A 315 9.35 16.52 -28.43
C LEU A 315 9.74 18.00 -28.40
N THR A 316 8.90 18.89 -28.93
CA THR A 316 9.08 20.34 -28.85
C THR A 316 9.29 20.84 -27.43
N ALA A 317 8.57 20.26 -26.45
CA ALA A 317 8.73 20.57 -25.03
C ALA A 317 9.94 19.87 -24.35
N TYR A 318 10.66 19.01 -25.07
CA TYR A 318 11.76 18.18 -24.54
C TYR A 318 12.98 18.18 -25.48
N PRO A 319 13.62 19.34 -25.76
CA PRO A 319 14.73 19.44 -26.71
C PRO A 319 15.92 18.56 -26.31
N GLU A 320 16.27 18.54 -25.02
CA GLU A 320 17.38 17.72 -24.50
C GLU A 320 17.12 16.21 -24.68
N LEU A 321 15.86 15.78 -24.59
CA LEU A 321 15.47 14.39 -24.83
C LEU A 321 15.58 14.03 -26.32
N PHE A 322 15.19 14.95 -27.20
CA PHE A 322 15.35 14.76 -28.64
C PHE A 322 16.83 14.58 -29.01
N GLU A 323 17.71 15.44 -28.52
CA GLU A 323 19.16 15.31 -28.74
C GLU A 323 19.71 13.98 -28.23
N PHE A 324 19.31 13.58 -27.03
CA PHE A 324 19.70 12.29 -26.45
C PHE A 324 19.26 11.10 -27.33
N ILE A 325 18.05 11.14 -27.88
CA ILE A 325 17.57 10.10 -28.80
C ILE A 325 18.36 10.14 -30.11
N ALA A 326 18.53 11.33 -30.71
CA ALA A 326 19.19 11.50 -32.00
C ALA A 326 20.67 11.09 -31.98
N GLN A 327 21.36 11.22 -30.84
CA GLN A 327 22.75 10.78 -30.66
C GLN A 327 22.90 9.25 -30.60
N ASN A 328 21.85 8.53 -30.18
CA ASN A 328 21.92 7.09 -29.89
C ASN A 328 21.11 6.23 -30.87
N ILE A 329 20.23 6.84 -31.66
CA ILE A 329 19.39 6.19 -32.65
C ILE A 329 19.51 6.96 -33.96
N ASP A 330 19.78 6.24 -35.05
CA ASP A 330 19.72 6.81 -36.39
C ASP A 330 18.25 7.01 -36.81
N LEU A 331 17.68 8.17 -36.47
CA LEU A 331 16.29 8.51 -36.74
C LEU A 331 15.96 8.66 -38.23
N GLN A 332 16.98 8.77 -39.11
CA GLN A 332 16.76 8.80 -40.55
C GLN A 332 16.32 7.43 -41.07
N LYS A 333 16.77 6.35 -40.42
CA LYS A 333 16.43 4.96 -40.78
C LYS A 333 15.13 4.44 -40.13
N VAL A 334 14.50 5.24 -39.27
CA VAL A 334 13.28 4.83 -38.55
C VAL A 334 12.06 5.38 -39.28
N ASP A 335 11.17 4.47 -39.68
CA ASP A 335 9.92 4.80 -40.35
C ASP A 335 8.93 5.46 -39.38
N GLU A 336 8.36 6.58 -39.82
CA GLU A 336 7.33 7.34 -39.11
C GLU A 336 6.10 6.48 -38.77
N GLN A 337 5.61 5.64 -39.69
CA GLN A 337 4.41 4.82 -39.48
C GLN A 337 4.66 3.68 -38.48
N LYS A 338 5.92 3.22 -38.41
CA LYS A 338 6.39 2.21 -37.45
C LYS A 338 6.86 2.85 -36.14
N SER A 339 6.60 4.15 -35.94
CA SER A 339 6.92 4.85 -34.70
C SER A 339 5.66 5.21 -33.91
N VAL A 340 5.77 5.27 -32.58
CA VAL A 340 4.68 5.73 -31.72
C VAL A 340 5.21 6.48 -30.50
N VAL A 341 4.62 7.65 -30.22
CA VAL A 341 4.90 8.45 -29.02
C VAL A 341 3.66 8.49 -28.16
N LEU A 342 3.80 8.14 -26.89
CA LEU A 342 2.71 8.01 -25.93
C LEU A 342 3.03 8.80 -24.66
N ASN A 343 1.99 9.23 -23.97
CA ASN A 343 2.07 9.69 -22.58
C ASN A 343 0.94 9.02 -21.80
N THR A 344 1.13 7.73 -21.50
CA THR A 344 0.13 6.91 -20.82
C THR A 344 0.71 6.18 -19.62
N HIS A 345 -0.09 6.10 -18.56
CA HIS A 345 0.18 5.30 -17.37
C HIS A 345 -0.60 3.97 -17.37
N THR A 346 -1.44 3.72 -18.38
CA THR A 346 -2.27 2.52 -18.50
C THR A 346 -1.72 1.60 -19.59
N SER A 347 -1.68 0.30 -19.28
CA SER A 347 -1.30 -0.72 -20.26
C SER A 347 -2.36 -0.90 -21.36
N PHE A 348 -3.61 -0.56 -21.09
CA PHE A 348 -4.72 -0.68 -22.03
C PHE A 348 -4.46 0.04 -23.36
N ASN A 349 -3.94 1.28 -23.32
CA ASN A 349 -3.65 2.04 -24.53
C ASN A 349 -2.57 1.38 -25.40
N LEU A 350 -1.68 0.58 -24.80
CA LEU A 350 -0.66 -0.17 -25.53
C LEU A 350 -1.22 -1.46 -26.11
N GLU A 351 -2.21 -2.08 -25.45
CA GLU A 351 -2.84 -3.32 -25.92
C GLU A 351 -3.55 -3.13 -27.27
N VAL A 352 -4.01 -1.91 -27.58
CA VAL A 352 -4.63 -1.52 -28.86
C VAL A 352 -3.65 -1.55 -30.05
N ILE A 353 -2.34 -1.41 -29.80
CA ILE A 353 -1.32 -1.43 -30.86
C ILE A 353 -1.13 -2.86 -31.35
N ASN A 354 -0.94 -3.07 -32.66
CA ASN A 354 -0.68 -4.40 -33.21
C ASN A 354 0.67 -4.97 -32.74
N ASP A 355 0.73 -6.28 -32.50
CA ASP A 355 1.97 -6.98 -32.13
C ASP A 355 2.99 -6.93 -33.28
N ASN A 356 4.29 -6.87 -32.94
CA ASN A 356 5.44 -6.80 -33.86
C ASN A 356 5.27 -5.76 -34.98
N SER A 357 4.73 -4.58 -34.69
CA SER A 357 4.41 -3.56 -35.71
C SER A 357 5.28 -2.30 -35.63
N LYS A 358 5.97 -2.06 -34.51
CA LYS A 358 6.69 -0.80 -34.26
C LYS A 358 8.21 -0.97 -34.23
N GLN A 359 8.92 -0.06 -34.88
CA GLN A 359 10.39 0.08 -34.82
C GLN A 359 10.82 0.99 -33.67
N LEU A 360 10.03 2.01 -33.32
CA LEU A 360 10.33 2.95 -32.23
C LEU A 360 9.09 3.19 -31.37
N LEU A 361 9.21 2.98 -30.07
CA LEU A 361 8.17 3.28 -29.09
C LEU A 361 8.72 4.22 -28.03
N ILE A 362 8.13 5.40 -27.88
CA ILE A 362 8.50 6.38 -26.86
C ILE A 362 7.33 6.51 -25.90
N ASN A 363 7.55 6.29 -24.60
CA ASN A 363 6.58 6.65 -23.57
C ASN A 363 7.15 7.76 -22.68
N LEU A 364 6.56 8.95 -22.82
CA LEU A 364 6.87 10.13 -22.02
C LEU A 364 6.27 10.07 -20.63
N HIS A 365 5.49 9.03 -20.28
CA HIS A 365 5.03 8.85 -18.92
C HIS A 365 6.07 8.14 -18.05
N LYS A 366 6.19 8.53 -16.77
CA LYS A 366 7.14 7.90 -15.85
C LYS A 366 6.74 6.47 -15.51
N LEU A 367 7.73 5.58 -15.48
CA LEU A 367 7.55 4.16 -15.17
C LEU A 367 6.91 3.89 -13.80
N ASN A 368 7.13 4.80 -12.85
CA ASN A 368 6.71 4.68 -11.45
C ASN A 368 5.20 4.60 -11.25
N ASP A 369 4.42 5.00 -12.26
CA ASP A 369 2.96 4.99 -12.21
C ASP A 369 2.35 3.67 -12.72
N PHE A 370 3.18 2.77 -13.25
CA PHE A 370 2.76 1.42 -13.62
C PHE A 370 2.79 0.50 -12.40
N ARG A 371 1.60 0.01 -12.02
CA ARG A 371 1.46 -0.95 -10.92
C ARG A 371 2.24 -2.26 -11.18
N ARG A 372 2.16 -2.80 -12.39
CA ARG A 372 2.82 -4.04 -12.86
C ARG A 372 3.87 -3.69 -13.95
N VAL A 373 5.08 -3.36 -13.51
CA VAL A 373 6.16 -2.86 -14.39
C VAL A 373 6.62 -3.90 -15.42
N ASN A 374 6.80 -5.17 -15.03
CA ASN A 374 7.22 -6.21 -15.95
C ASN A 374 6.16 -6.47 -17.02
N ARG A 375 4.88 -6.63 -16.64
CA ARG A 375 3.78 -6.70 -17.62
C ARG A 375 3.79 -5.54 -18.62
N TYR A 376 4.02 -4.32 -18.15
CA TYR A 376 4.16 -3.17 -19.06
C TYR A 376 5.31 -3.36 -20.05
N PHE A 377 6.51 -3.75 -19.60
CA PHE A 377 7.64 -4.01 -20.48
C PHE A 377 7.43 -5.20 -21.42
N LEU A 378 6.74 -6.25 -20.98
CA LEU A 378 6.38 -7.40 -21.83
C LEU A 378 5.39 -7.01 -22.92
N ILE A 379 4.41 -6.15 -22.61
CA ILE A 379 3.49 -5.62 -23.64
C ILE A 379 4.29 -4.79 -24.65
N VAL A 380 5.16 -3.89 -24.20
CA VAL A 380 6.04 -3.10 -25.08
C VAL A 380 6.92 -4.01 -25.95
N HIS A 381 7.51 -5.06 -25.35
CA HIS A 381 8.33 -6.06 -26.07
C HIS A 381 7.53 -6.75 -27.19
N ARG A 382 6.28 -7.12 -26.94
CA ARG A 382 5.39 -7.71 -27.96
C ARG A 382 5.07 -6.75 -29.10
N LYS A 383 4.92 -5.45 -28.84
CA LYS A 383 4.59 -4.46 -29.87
C LYS A 383 5.76 -4.10 -30.79
N LEU A 384 6.99 -4.24 -30.29
CA LEU A 384 8.20 -3.90 -31.03
C LEU A 384 8.66 -5.00 -31.97
N LEU A 385 9.14 -4.62 -33.16
CA LEU A 385 9.88 -5.49 -34.07
C LEU A 385 11.22 -5.92 -33.44
N PRO A 386 11.78 -7.09 -33.81
CA PRO A 386 13.16 -7.44 -33.46
C PRO A 386 14.12 -6.31 -33.84
N GLY A 387 15.02 -5.93 -32.95
CA GLY A 387 15.93 -4.81 -33.14
C GLY A 387 15.31 -3.43 -32.93
N GLY A 388 14.00 -3.32 -32.68
CA GLY A 388 13.31 -2.06 -32.41
C GLY A 388 13.71 -1.41 -31.07
N TYR A 389 13.48 -0.10 -30.98
CA TYR A 389 13.88 0.76 -29.89
C TYR A 389 12.70 1.14 -28.99
N PHE A 390 12.96 1.15 -27.69
CA PHE A 390 12.06 1.61 -26.64
C PHE A 390 12.72 2.74 -25.87
N VAL A 391 12.05 3.88 -25.79
CA VAL A 391 12.46 5.04 -25.00
C VAL A 391 11.45 5.26 -23.87
N GLY A 392 11.95 5.38 -22.65
CA GLY A 392 11.11 5.63 -21.48
C GLY A 392 11.82 6.46 -20.44
N GLN A 393 11.05 6.85 -19.41
CA GLN A 393 11.59 7.58 -18.27
C GLN A 393 11.17 7.01 -16.92
N ALA A 394 11.98 7.23 -15.89
CA ALA A 394 11.71 6.80 -14.52
C ALA A 394 12.17 7.85 -13.49
N HIS A 395 11.41 7.98 -12.41
CA HIS A 395 11.83 8.68 -11.20
C HIS A 395 12.59 7.71 -10.30
N THR A 396 13.90 7.79 -10.31
CA THR A 396 14.72 6.87 -9.51
C THR A 396 14.82 7.32 -8.05
N LEU A 397 15.34 6.44 -7.19
CA LEU A 397 15.68 6.80 -5.81
C LEU A 397 16.62 8.02 -5.72
N LYS A 398 17.62 8.10 -6.63
CA LYS A 398 18.59 9.20 -6.65
C LYS A 398 17.89 10.49 -7.05
N THR A 399 17.28 10.51 -8.24
CA THR A 399 16.60 11.70 -8.77
C THR A 399 15.46 12.20 -7.88
N HIS A 400 14.75 11.30 -7.18
CA HIS A 400 13.70 11.70 -6.23
C HIS A 400 14.29 12.32 -4.96
N LYS A 401 15.43 11.83 -4.50
CA LYS A 401 16.17 12.48 -3.41
C LYS A 401 16.59 13.87 -3.85
N ASP A 402 17.24 14.01 -5.00
CA ASP A 402 17.72 15.30 -5.51
C ASP A 402 16.56 16.30 -5.64
N TRP A 403 15.44 15.89 -6.25
CA TRP A 403 14.21 16.68 -6.31
C TRP A 403 13.65 17.12 -4.94
N MET A 404 13.68 16.25 -3.93
CA MET A 404 13.21 16.60 -2.58
C MET A 404 14.09 17.68 -1.93
N TYR A 405 15.41 17.61 -2.13
CA TYR A 405 16.36 18.57 -1.56
C TYR A 405 16.43 19.89 -2.36
N GLU A 406 16.05 19.87 -3.64
CA GLU A 406 15.82 21.09 -4.42
C GLU A 406 14.51 21.78 -4.04
N LYS A 407 13.45 21.00 -3.77
CA LYS A 407 12.11 21.53 -3.50
C LYS A 407 11.92 22.06 -2.07
N PHE A 408 12.60 21.47 -1.09
CA PHE A 408 12.44 21.80 0.33
C PHE A 408 13.78 22.21 0.96
N PRO A 409 13.78 23.13 1.94
CA PRO A 409 14.98 23.43 2.73
C PRO A 409 15.59 22.15 3.34
N THR A 410 16.92 22.07 3.41
CA THR A 410 17.67 20.86 3.79
C THR A 410 17.18 20.21 5.09
N PHE A 411 16.85 21.02 6.11
CA PHE A 411 16.31 20.51 7.37
C PHE A 411 14.95 19.80 7.20
N ILE A 412 14.04 20.40 6.43
CA ILE A 412 12.71 19.82 6.14
C ILE A 412 12.87 18.58 5.26
N ALA A 413 13.74 18.63 4.25
CA ALA A 413 14.04 17.49 3.38
C ALA A 413 14.59 16.29 4.18
N ASN A 414 15.51 16.54 5.13
CA ASN A 414 16.05 15.50 6.01
C ASN A 414 14.97 14.82 6.87
N LEU A 415 13.92 15.55 7.26
CA LEU A 415 12.79 14.99 8.01
C LEU A 415 11.79 14.25 7.11
N LEU A 416 11.43 14.84 5.97
CA LEU A 416 10.38 14.30 5.09
C LEU A 416 10.86 13.14 4.22
N TYR A 417 12.11 13.16 3.75
CA TYR A 417 12.61 12.13 2.82
C TYR A 417 12.57 10.71 3.42
N PRO A 418 12.98 10.45 4.67
CA PRO A 418 12.85 9.12 5.27
C PRO A 418 11.40 8.61 5.34
N LEU A 419 10.45 9.50 5.69
CA LEU A 419 9.03 9.17 5.75
C LEU A 419 8.47 8.86 4.35
N ASP A 420 8.80 9.68 3.36
CA ASP A 420 8.40 9.49 1.98
C ASP A 420 9.02 8.22 1.37
N PHE A 421 10.31 7.97 1.66
CA PHE A 421 11.00 6.75 1.27
C PHE A 421 10.31 5.53 1.88
N PHE A 422 10.00 5.56 3.19
CA PHE A 422 9.27 4.45 3.82
C PHE A 422 7.92 4.22 3.14
N PHE A 423 7.13 5.28 2.94
CA PHE A 423 5.82 5.21 2.32
C PHE A 423 5.84 4.71 0.86
N ARG A 424 6.76 5.21 0.02
CA ARG A 424 6.79 4.91 -1.43
C ARG A 424 7.71 3.76 -1.83
N ARG A 425 8.68 3.38 -0.99
CA ARG A 425 9.64 2.28 -1.26
C ARG A 425 9.38 1.03 -0.41
N VAL A 426 9.05 1.19 0.86
CA VAL A 426 8.96 0.08 1.84
C VAL A 426 7.54 -0.46 1.95
N CYS A 427 6.54 0.40 2.22
CA CYS A 427 5.13 -0.01 2.33
C CYS A 427 4.60 -0.87 1.17
N PRO A 428 4.93 -0.62 -0.11
CA PRO A 428 4.45 -1.44 -1.23
C PRO A 428 4.99 -2.88 -1.24
N LYS A 429 6.04 -3.15 -0.44
CA LYS A 429 6.74 -4.45 -0.39
C LYS A 429 6.37 -5.27 0.84
N LEU A 430 5.75 -4.67 1.86
CA LEU A 430 5.38 -5.36 3.10
C LEU A 430 4.01 -6.04 2.97
N PRO A 431 3.85 -7.31 3.36
CA PRO A 431 2.66 -8.11 3.07
C PRO A 431 1.35 -7.49 3.59
N TYR A 432 1.37 -6.85 4.76
CA TYR A 432 0.17 -6.27 5.38
C TYR A 432 -0.09 -4.81 4.94
N ILE A 433 0.96 -4.01 4.73
CA ILE A 433 0.86 -2.58 4.42
C ILE A 433 0.68 -2.32 2.91
N LYS A 434 1.15 -3.27 2.07
CA LYS A 434 1.07 -3.21 0.61
C LYS A 434 -0.35 -2.88 0.10
N ASN A 435 -1.37 -3.50 0.69
CA ASN A 435 -2.76 -3.30 0.27
C ASN A 435 -3.28 -1.89 0.58
N ILE A 436 -2.93 -1.35 1.75
CA ILE A 436 -3.27 0.04 2.13
C ILE A 436 -2.58 1.01 1.17
N TYR A 437 -1.28 0.81 0.93
CA TYR A 437 -0.53 1.62 -0.01
C TYR A 437 -1.20 1.64 -1.40
N PHE A 438 -1.57 0.48 -1.93
CA PHE A 438 -2.22 0.39 -3.25
C PHE A 438 -3.64 0.95 -3.26
N LEU A 439 -4.36 0.94 -2.14
CA LEU A 439 -5.66 1.59 -2.02
C LEU A 439 -5.53 3.12 -2.11
N ILE A 440 -4.55 3.68 -1.39
CA ILE A 440 -4.32 5.13 -1.32
C ILE A 440 -3.73 5.66 -2.63
N THR A 441 -2.68 5.01 -3.13
CA THR A 441 -1.89 5.51 -4.27
C THR A 441 -2.39 5.00 -5.62
N ARG A 442 -3.32 4.03 -5.64
CA ARG A 442 -3.72 3.28 -6.84
C ARG A 442 -2.53 2.63 -7.58
N GLY A 443 -1.40 2.46 -6.89
CA GLY A 443 -0.16 1.92 -7.45
C GLY A 443 0.73 2.93 -8.17
N GLN A 444 0.42 4.22 -8.07
CA GLN A 444 1.19 5.29 -8.67
C GLN A 444 2.37 5.72 -7.78
N ASN A 445 3.38 6.34 -8.39
CA ASN A 445 4.53 6.93 -7.74
C ASN A 445 5.35 5.99 -6.85
N ARG A 446 5.47 4.71 -7.23
CA ARG A 446 6.35 3.77 -6.52
C ARG A 446 7.80 4.16 -6.75
N LEU A 447 8.62 4.17 -5.70
CA LEU A 447 10.06 4.46 -5.85
C LEU A 447 10.83 3.22 -6.31
N ILE A 448 11.57 3.36 -7.42
CA ILE A 448 12.34 2.31 -8.07
C ILE A 448 13.79 2.77 -8.18
N SER A 449 14.77 1.89 -7.99
CA SER A 449 16.19 2.23 -8.18
C SER A 449 16.57 2.15 -9.65
N ARG A 450 17.59 2.90 -10.07
CA ARG A 450 18.19 2.80 -11.42
C ARG A 450 18.49 1.34 -11.81
N ALA A 451 19.18 0.60 -10.94
CA ALA A 451 19.44 -0.83 -11.16
C ALA A 451 18.18 -1.70 -11.32
N GLU A 452 17.08 -1.37 -10.64
CA GLU A 452 15.84 -2.16 -10.76
C GLU A 452 15.12 -1.84 -12.08
N VAL A 453 15.20 -0.60 -12.59
CA VAL A 453 14.67 -0.23 -13.91
C VAL A 453 15.41 -0.97 -15.01
N LEU A 454 16.74 -0.84 -15.05
CA LEU A 454 17.56 -1.46 -16.08
C LEU A 454 17.48 -2.99 -16.01
N GLY A 455 17.53 -3.56 -14.79
CA GLY A 455 17.45 -5.01 -14.61
C GLY A 455 16.15 -5.61 -15.11
N ARG A 456 15.02 -4.92 -14.89
CA ARG A 456 13.71 -5.34 -15.43
C ARG A 456 13.64 -5.26 -16.95
N LEU A 457 14.30 -4.27 -17.57
CA LEU A 457 14.42 -4.21 -19.04
C LEU A 457 15.19 -5.41 -19.59
N HIS A 458 16.34 -5.73 -19.00
CA HIS A 458 17.13 -6.90 -19.38
C HIS A 458 16.35 -8.21 -19.17
N PHE A 459 15.64 -8.34 -18.05
CA PHE A 459 14.75 -9.46 -17.76
C PHE A 459 13.64 -9.59 -18.82
N CYS A 460 13.08 -8.48 -19.30
CA CYS A 460 12.04 -8.46 -20.33
C CYS A 460 12.58 -8.54 -21.77
N GLY A 461 13.87 -8.87 -21.97
CA GLY A 461 14.43 -9.13 -23.29
C GLY A 461 15.09 -7.94 -24.01
N PHE A 462 15.27 -6.80 -23.32
CA PHE A 462 15.90 -5.62 -23.90
C PHE A 462 17.40 -5.52 -23.56
N LYS A 463 18.21 -4.94 -24.46
CA LYS A 463 19.54 -4.36 -24.13
C LYS A 463 19.34 -2.89 -23.81
N VAL A 464 19.90 -2.39 -22.72
CA VAL A 464 20.02 -0.94 -22.53
C VAL A 464 21.16 -0.42 -23.41
N ILE A 465 20.86 0.50 -24.32
CA ILE A 465 21.85 1.15 -25.20
C ILE A 465 22.43 2.39 -24.50
N ALA A 466 21.54 3.23 -23.99
CA ALA A 466 21.92 4.49 -23.39
C ALA A 466 20.98 4.85 -22.24
N GLU A 467 21.51 5.63 -21.31
CA GLU A 467 20.74 6.22 -20.22
C GLU A 467 21.32 7.58 -19.87
N LYS A 468 20.45 8.53 -19.50
CA LYS A 468 20.85 9.88 -19.12
C LYS A 468 19.91 10.41 -18.04
N GLU A 469 20.46 11.06 -17.01
CA GLU A 469 19.67 11.76 -16.00
C GLU A 469 19.45 13.21 -16.48
N MET A 470 18.19 13.61 -16.63
CA MET A 470 17.78 14.94 -17.11
C MET A 470 16.54 15.38 -16.33
N ASN A 471 16.48 16.63 -15.87
CA ASN A 471 15.32 17.21 -15.17
C ASN A 471 14.78 16.32 -14.02
N ASN A 472 15.66 15.80 -13.16
CA ASN A 472 15.30 14.87 -12.07
C ASN A 472 14.56 13.60 -12.54
N ARG A 473 14.87 13.12 -13.74
CA ARG A 473 14.37 11.85 -14.29
C ARG A 473 15.52 11.07 -14.92
N LEU A 474 15.46 9.75 -14.83
CA LEU A 474 16.30 8.86 -15.61
C LEU A 474 15.58 8.55 -16.92
N TYR A 475 16.15 8.94 -18.04
CA TYR A 475 15.74 8.50 -19.37
C TYR A 475 16.62 7.34 -19.82
N TYR A 476 16.02 6.40 -20.53
CA TYR A 476 16.71 5.23 -21.05
C TYR A 476 16.25 4.89 -22.46
N ILE A 477 17.18 4.36 -23.26
CA ILE A 477 16.96 3.81 -24.58
C ILE A 477 17.31 2.32 -24.50
N ALA A 478 16.36 1.48 -24.86
CA ALA A 478 16.50 0.03 -24.80
C ALA A 478 16.14 -0.60 -26.16
N ARG A 479 16.86 -1.63 -26.59
CA ARG A 479 16.65 -2.32 -27.87
C ARG A 479 16.20 -3.75 -27.66
N LYS A 480 15.17 -4.19 -28.39
CA LYS A 480 14.69 -5.58 -28.34
C LYS A 480 15.70 -6.48 -29.07
N ILE A 481 16.42 -7.32 -28.32
CA ILE A 481 17.44 -8.25 -28.88
C ILE A 481 17.17 -9.71 -28.54
N ARG A 482 16.51 -9.98 -27.41
CA ARG A 482 16.31 -11.36 -26.92
C ARG A 482 14.91 -11.55 -26.38
N PHE A 483 14.57 -12.80 -26.11
CA PHE A 483 13.33 -13.13 -25.42
C PHE A 483 13.41 -12.78 -23.93
N PRO A 484 12.26 -12.49 -23.30
CA PRO A 484 12.19 -12.34 -21.85
C PRO A 484 12.65 -13.62 -21.11
N SER A 485 13.29 -13.44 -19.96
CA SER A 485 13.76 -14.54 -19.10
C SER A 485 12.59 -15.28 -18.46
N ILE A 486 12.69 -16.61 -18.35
CA ILE A 486 11.65 -17.50 -17.79
C ILE A 486 11.79 -17.66 -16.26
N ASP A 487 12.72 -16.96 -15.62
CA ASP A 487 12.89 -17.06 -14.16
C ASP A 487 11.58 -16.76 -13.43
N ARG A 488 11.07 -17.76 -12.69
CA ARG A 488 9.81 -17.68 -11.95
C ARG A 488 9.94 -16.82 -10.69
N ASN A 489 11.15 -16.57 -10.21
CA ASN A 489 11.41 -15.72 -9.04
C ASN A 489 12.55 -14.72 -9.32
N PRO A 490 12.35 -13.77 -10.25
CA PRO A 490 13.37 -12.81 -10.65
C PRO A 490 13.61 -11.71 -9.60
N SER A 491 12.89 -11.76 -8.48
CA SER A 491 13.10 -10.89 -7.33
C SER A 491 13.07 -11.71 -6.05
N TYR A 492 14.25 -11.93 -5.48
CA TYR A 492 14.41 -12.64 -4.21
C TYR A 492 13.90 -11.82 -3.01
N GLY A 493 13.65 -12.50 -1.89
CA GLY A 493 13.40 -11.87 -0.61
C GLY A 493 14.66 -11.17 -0.03
N PRO A 494 14.60 -10.69 1.22
CA PRO A 494 15.80 -10.20 1.91
C PRO A 494 16.83 -11.32 2.15
N LEU A 495 16.39 -12.58 2.17
CA LEU A 495 17.24 -13.77 2.25
C LEU A 495 17.35 -14.43 0.88
N ILE A 496 18.58 -14.72 0.45
CA ILE A 496 18.90 -15.41 -0.79
C ILE A 496 19.46 -16.79 -0.46
N LYS A 497 19.08 -17.79 -1.26
CA LYS A 497 19.66 -19.13 -1.22
C LYS A 497 20.50 -19.34 -2.47
N LEU A 498 21.76 -19.71 -2.30
CA LEU A 498 22.71 -19.91 -3.39
C LEU A 498 23.11 -21.39 -3.46
N ARG A 499 22.91 -22.02 -4.62
CA ARG A 499 23.37 -23.40 -4.85
C ARG A 499 24.90 -23.44 -4.89
N ARG A 500 25.49 -24.29 -4.07
CA ARG A 500 26.94 -24.48 -3.97
C ARG A 500 27.29 -25.96 -3.85
N ILE A 501 28.52 -26.31 -4.22
CA ILE A 501 29.03 -27.67 -4.06
C ILE A 501 29.60 -27.81 -2.63
N GLY A 502 29.16 -28.86 -1.95
CA GLY A 502 29.57 -29.26 -0.60
C GLY A 502 30.30 -30.60 -0.58
N LEU A 503 30.28 -31.24 0.60
CA LEU A 503 30.89 -32.54 0.83
C LEU A 503 30.33 -33.60 -0.14
N ASP A 504 31.20 -34.49 -0.61
CA ASP A 504 30.94 -35.56 -1.59
C ASP A 504 30.35 -35.04 -2.91
N GLY A 505 30.60 -33.77 -3.25
CA GLY A 505 30.06 -33.13 -4.45
C GLY A 505 28.57 -32.80 -4.35
N ARG A 506 27.93 -33.01 -3.19
CA ARG A 506 26.50 -32.76 -3.00
C ARG A 506 26.19 -31.28 -3.08
N LEU A 507 25.05 -30.95 -3.68
CA LEU A 507 24.59 -29.56 -3.74
C LEU A 507 23.96 -29.12 -2.43
N ILE A 508 24.53 -28.07 -1.84
CA ILE A 508 24.02 -27.41 -0.64
C ILE A 508 23.50 -26.01 -0.99
N TYR A 509 22.60 -25.49 -0.15
CA TYR A 509 22.09 -24.13 -0.26
C TYR A 509 22.74 -23.24 0.78
N VAL A 510 23.59 -22.31 0.34
CA VAL A 510 24.22 -21.32 1.22
C VAL A 510 23.32 -20.09 1.32
N TYR A 511 23.01 -19.67 2.54
CA TYR A 511 22.11 -18.57 2.83
C TYR A 511 22.88 -17.25 3.00
N LYS A 512 22.40 -16.16 2.38
CA LYS A 512 22.95 -14.81 2.54
C LYS A 512 21.85 -13.75 2.54
N PHE A 513 22.11 -12.58 3.11
CA PHE A 513 21.22 -11.44 2.90
C PHE A 513 21.42 -10.83 1.51
N ARG A 514 20.33 -10.34 0.92
CA ARG A 514 20.36 -9.59 -0.33
C ARG A 514 20.94 -8.20 -0.10
N THR A 515 22.10 -7.96 -0.70
CA THR A 515 22.77 -6.65 -0.66
C THR A 515 22.61 -5.84 -1.96
N MET A 516 22.01 -6.44 -2.99
CA MET A 516 21.82 -5.80 -4.30
C MET A 516 20.34 -5.45 -4.54
N HIS A 517 20.10 -4.49 -5.44
CA HIS A 517 18.75 -4.15 -5.88
C HIS A 517 18.10 -5.34 -6.62
N PRO A 518 16.76 -5.48 -6.61
CA PRO A 518 16.07 -6.51 -7.37
C PRO A 518 16.42 -6.45 -8.88
N TYR A 519 16.44 -7.60 -9.57
CA TYR A 519 16.79 -7.73 -11.00
C TYR A 519 18.22 -7.34 -11.38
N SER A 520 19.10 -7.11 -10.41
CA SER A 520 20.48 -6.66 -10.69
C SER A 520 21.35 -7.75 -11.34
N GLU A 521 21.01 -9.02 -11.16
CA GLU A 521 21.68 -10.16 -11.77
C GLU A 521 21.66 -10.12 -13.30
N TYR A 522 20.60 -9.55 -13.89
CA TYR A 522 20.44 -9.41 -15.34
C TYR A 522 21.31 -8.28 -15.95
N LEU A 523 21.97 -7.49 -15.10
CA LEU A 523 22.83 -6.37 -15.50
C LEU A 523 24.32 -6.74 -15.53
N GLN A 524 24.70 -8.00 -15.34
CA GLN A 524 26.10 -8.40 -15.28
C GLN A 524 26.89 -7.95 -16.52
N ASP A 525 26.39 -8.26 -17.72
CA ASP A 525 27.04 -7.88 -18.99
C ASP A 525 27.09 -6.37 -19.15
N TYR A 526 26.00 -5.67 -18.82
CA TYR A 526 25.91 -4.22 -18.91
C TYR A 526 26.94 -3.52 -18.02
N VAL A 527 27.10 -3.99 -16.78
CA VAL A 527 28.08 -3.44 -15.85
C VAL A 527 29.50 -3.77 -16.29
N TYR A 528 29.72 -4.95 -16.89
CA TYR A 528 31.01 -5.33 -17.45
C TYR A 528 31.43 -4.46 -18.64
N GLU A 529 30.51 -4.13 -19.53
CA GLU A 529 30.76 -3.21 -20.66
C GLU A 529 31.04 -1.77 -20.18
N LYS A 530 30.35 -1.29 -19.13
CA LYS A 530 30.42 0.10 -18.64
C LYS A 530 31.56 0.38 -17.67
N ASN A 531 31.92 -0.57 -16.80
CA ASN A 531 32.83 -0.34 -15.69
C ASN A 531 34.14 -1.11 -15.90
N LYS A 532 35.27 -0.46 -15.60
CA LYS A 532 36.57 -1.14 -15.50
C LYS A 532 36.57 -2.08 -14.29
N LEU A 533 37.12 -3.28 -14.46
CA LEU A 533 37.42 -4.18 -13.35
C LEU A 533 38.56 -3.60 -12.51
N GLU A 534 38.40 -3.61 -11.19
CA GLU A 534 39.49 -3.40 -10.25
C GLU A 534 40.43 -4.62 -10.26
N GLN A 535 41.66 -4.48 -9.74
CA GLN A 535 42.68 -5.55 -9.70
C GLN A 535 42.18 -6.85 -9.08
N ASN A 536 41.15 -6.79 -8.22
CA ASN A 536 40.55 -7.94 -7.54
C ASN A 536 39.38 -8.58 -8.32
N GLY A 537 39.16 -8.20 -9.58
CA GLY A 537 38.09 -8.74 -10.43
C GLY A 537 36.68 -8.24 -10.10
N LYS A 538 36.54 -7.14 -9.35
CA LYS A 538 35.25 -6.52 -8.99
C LYS A 538 35.04 -5.19 -9.70
N PHE A 539 33.78 -4.81 -9.93
CA PHE A 539 33.45 -3.54 -10.57
C PHE A 539 33.59 -2.36 -9.60
N ALA A 540 34.38 -1.36 -9.99
CA ALA A 540 34.41 -0.08 -9.28
C ALA A 540 33.02 0.57 -9.30
N ASN A 541 32.58 1.12 -8.17
CA ASN A 541 31.31 1.86 -8.04
C ASN A 541 30.06 1.13 -8.55
N ASP A 542 29.91 -0.16 -8.23
CA ASP A 542 28.74 -0.95 -8.63
C ASP A 542 27.41 -0.38 -8.09
N PHE A 543 26.62 0.24 -8.97
CA PHE A 543 25.32 0.85 -8.66
C PHE A 543 24.22 -0.17 -8.37
N ARG A 544 24.49 -1.47 -8.57
CA ARG A 544 23.58 -2.56 -8.21
C ARG A 544 23.54 -2.81 -6.70
N ILE A 545 24.58 -2.44 -5.96
CA ILE A 545 24.66 -2.63 -4.51
C ILE A 545 23.87 -1.52 -3.81
N THR A 546 22.97 -1.88 -2.89
CA THR A 546 22.19 -0.92 -2.10
C THR A 546 23.08 -0.19 -1.09
N THR A 547 22.69 1.01 -0.64
CA THR A 547 23.47 1.75 0.37
C THR A 547 23.66 0.94 1.65
N TRP A 548 22.61 0.32 2.19
CA TRP A 548 22.73 -0.59 3.34
C TRP A 548 23.51 -1.85 2.99
N GLY A 549 23.40 -2.36 1.76
CA GLY A 549 24.14 -3.51 1.27
C GLY A 549 25.65 -3.28 1.29
N LYS A 550 26.11 -2.05 0.99
CA LYS A 550 27.52 -1.65 1.15
C LYS A 550 27.97 -1.76 2.60
N TRP A 551 27.16 -1.30 3.55
CA TRP A 551 27.43 -1.43 4.98
C TRP A 551 27.42 -2.89 5.44
N MET A 552 26.42 -3.67 5.00
CA MET A 552 26.32 -5.09 5.35
C MET A 552 27.54 -5.87 4.86
N ARG A 553 28.00 -5.65 3.62
CA ARG A 553 29.22 -6.27 3.08
C ARG A 553 30.47 -5.83 3.83
N ARG A 554 30.57 -4.54 4.18
CA ARG A 554 31.72 -3.99 4.95
C ARG A 554 31.84 -4.62 6.33
N LEU A 555 30.71 -4.93 6.96
CA LEU A 555 30.60 -5.50 8.30
C LEU A 555 30.37 -7.02 8.29
N TRP A 556 30.37 -7.68 7.13
CA TRP A 556 30.08 -9.12 6.96
C TRP A 556 28.71 -9.56 7.49
N ILE A 557 27.79 -8.61 7.67
CA ILE A 557 26.42 -8.86 8.13
C ILE A 557 25.66 -9.67 7.07
N ASP A 558 25.97 -9.48 5.79
CA ASP A 558 25.31 -10.19 4.70
C ASP A 558 25.55 -11.70 4.71
N GLU A 559 26.64 -12.13 5.34
CA GLU A 559 27.05 -13.52 5.46
C GLU A 559 26.55 -14.20 6.74
N LEU A 560 25.99 -13.46 7.70
CA LEU A 560 25.46 -14.01 8.96
C LEU A 560 24.46 -15.17 8.77
N PRO A 561 23.57 -15.19 7.76
CA PRO A 561 22.70 -16.34 7.56
C PRO A 561 23.42 -17.65 7.27
N GLN A 562 24.70 -17.62 6.87
CA GLN A 562 25.52 -18.83 6.72
C GLN A 562 25.79 -19.52 8.06
N LEU A 563 25.62 -18.84 9.19
CA LEU A 563 25.69 -19.47 10.51
C LEU A 563 24.64 -20.58 10.65
N TYR A 564 23.48 -20.43 10.01
CA TYR A 564 22.48 -21.51 9.94
C TYR A 564 23.02 -22.75 9.21
N ASN A 565 23.76 -22.57 8.11
CA ASN A 565 24.41 -23.68 7.41
C ASN A 565 25.48 -24.35 8.26
N PHE A 566 26.26 -23.57 9.02
CA PHE A 566 27.24 -24.10 9.95
C PHE A 566 26.58 -24.94 11.06
N LEU A 567 25.53 -24.40 11.70
CA LEU A 567 24.78 -25.12 12.74
C LEU A 567 24.09 -26.38 12.21
N ARG A 568 23.60 -26.35 10.96
CA ARG A 568 23.03 -27.51 10.28
C ARG A 568 24.08 -28.56 9.87
N GLY A 569 25.36 -28.19 9.89
CA GLY A 569 26.47 -29.06 9.50
C GLY A 569 26.78 -29.08 8.00
N ASP A 570 26.21 -28.16 7.21
CA ASP A 570 26.50 -28.00 5.77
C ASP A 570 27.88 -27.36 5.53
N LEU A 571 28.34 -26.53 6.47
CA LEU A 571 29.63 -25.82 6.43
C LEU A 571 30.46 -26.11 7.69
N SER A 572 31.79 -26.04 7.56
CA SER A 572 32.73 -26.00 8.68
C SER A 572 33.11 -24.56 9.03
N LEU A 573 33.76 -24.34 10.19
CA LEU A 573 34.30 -23.02 10.53
C LEU A 573 35.43 -22.64 9.57
N ILE A 574 36.30 -23.59 9.23
CA ILE A 574 37.49 -23.40 8.40
C ILE A 574 37.49 -24.45 7.30
N GLY A 575 37.75 -23.99 6.07
CA GLY A 575 37.63 -24.81 4.88
C GLY A 575 37.55 -23.96 3.63
N VAL A 576 37.76 -24.58 2.48
CA VAL A 576 37.67 -23.92 1.17
C VAL A 576 36.30 -23.27 0.97
N ARG A 577 36.25 -22.16 0.22
CA ARG A 577 35.00 -21.41 0.00
C ARG A 577 34.00 -22.25 -0.78
N ALA A 578 32.73 -22.29 -0.38
CA ALA A 578 31.70 -22.97 -1.17
C ALA A 578 31.54 -22.33 -2.57
N LEU A 579 31.76 -23.10 -3.65
CA LEU A 579 31.74 -22.62 -5.03
C LEU A 579 30.42 -22.93 -5.74
N SER A 580 30.03 -22.10 -6.71
CA SER A 580 28.93 -22.43 -7.63
C SER A 580 29.38 -23.56 -8.56
N PRO A 581 28.44 -24.35 -9.14
CA PRO A 581 28.80 -25.39 -10.09
C PRO A 581 29.65 -24.89 -11.27
N HIS A 582 29.32 -23.73 -11.81
CA HIS A 582 30.08 -23.10 -12.89
C HIS A 582 31.49 -22.68 -12.48
N TYR A 583 31.67 -22.13 -11.27
CA TYR A 583 33.02 -21.74 -10.84
C TYR A 583 33.86 -22.96 -10.46
N PHE A 584 33.22 -24.00 -9.92
CA PHE A 584 33.88 -25.27 -9.65
C PHE A 584 34.36 -25.95 -10.93
N SER A 585 33.64 -25.84 -12.06
CA SER A 585 34.11 -26.41 -13.33
C SER A 585 35.36 -25.75 -13.89
N LEU A 586 35.72 -24.55 -13.42
CA LEU A 586 36.97 -23.86 -13.81
C LEU A 586 38.20 -24.40 -13.06
N TYR A 587 38.01 -25.21 -12.02
CA TYR A 587 39.12 -25.76 -11.23
C TYR A 587 39.72 -27.00 -11.90
N PRO A 588 41.03 -27.24 -11.74
CA PRO A 588 41.69 -28.50 -12.11
C PRO A 588 41.04 -29.73 -11.46
N ASP A 589 41.03 -30.87 -12.15
CA ASP A 589 40.36 -32.11 -11.71
C ASP A 589 40.86 -32.63 -10.36
N ASP A 590 42.18 -32.62 -10.16
CA ASP A 590 42.82 -33.02 -8.92
C ASP A 590 42.39 -32.17 -7.70
N VAL A 591 42.28 -30.85 -7.87
CA VAL A 591 41.79 -29.94 -6.82
C VAL A 591 40.30 -30.14 -6.59
N LYS A 592 39.50 -30.36 -7.65
CA LYS A 592 38.07 -30.66 -7.53
C LYS A 592 37.83 -31.90 -6.66
N GLU A 593 38.57 -32.98 -6.90
CA GLU A 593 38.50 -34.21 -6.10
C GLU A 593 38.89 -34.00 -4.64
N MET A 594 39.94 -33.21 -4.36
CA MET A 594 40.32 -32.89 -2.99
C MET A 594 39.27 -32.02 -2.29
N ARG A 595 38.69 -31.04 -2.99
CA ARG A 595 37.70 -30.12 -2.43
C ARG A 595 36.43 -30.83 -1.96
N ILE A 596 35.97 -31.85 -2.68
CA ILE A 596 34.73 -32.58 -2.32
C ILE A 596 34.91 -33.53 -1.13
N LYS A 597 36.13 -33.88 -0.75
CA LYS A 597 36.41 -34.74 0.43
C LYS A 597 36.16 -34.03 1.76
N PHE A 598 36.03 -32.70 1.76
CA PHE A 598 35.86 -31.90 2.97
C PHE A 598 34.66 -30.96 2.86
N LYS A 599 34.09 -30.60 4.02
CA LYS A 599 33.07 -29.56 4.07
C LYS A 599 33.69 -28.19 3.70
N PRO A 600 32.99 -27.36 2.91
CA PRO A 600 33.40 -25.98 2.70
C PRO A 600 33.36 -25.19 4.02
N GLY A 601 34.20 -24.16 4.13
CA GLY A 601 34.35 -23.37 5.35
C GLY A 601 33.78 -21.95 5.28
N LEU A 602 33.41 -21.41 6.44
CA LEU A 602 33.11 -19.99 6.63
C LEU A 602 34.36 -19.12 6.45
N VAL A 603 35.52 -19.61 6.90
CA VAL A 603 36.83 -18.95 6.76
C VAL A 603 37.71 -19.73 5.76
N PRO A 604 37.77 -19.26 4.50
CA PRO A 604 38.68 -19.78 3.48
C PRO A 604 40.17 -19.65 3.80
N PRO A 605 41.02 -20.60 3.36
CA PRO A 605 42.46 -20.58 3.61
C PRO A 605 43.18 -19.42 2.91
N TYR A 606 42.62 -18.89 1.82
CA TYR A 606 43.21 -17.73 1.13
C TYR A 606 43.24 -16.47 2.02
N TYR A 607 42.44 -16.38 3.10
CA TYR A 607 42.59 -15.28 4.07
C TYR A 607 43.89 -15.36 4.88
N ALA A 608 44.43 -16.57 5.04
CA ALA A 608 45.72 -16.79 5.68
C ALA A 608 46.88 -16.54 4.70
N ASP A 609 46.73 -16.91 3.43
CA ASP A 609 47.81 -16.85 2.43
C ASP A 609 47.83 -15.57 1.59
N MET A 610 46.71 -14.86 1.48
CA MET A 610 46.53 -13.61 0.72
C MET A 610 47.03 -13.65 -0.74
N PRO A 611 46.53 -14.60 -1.57
CA PRO A 611 46.88 -14.69 -2.99
C PRO A 611 46.29 -13.55 -3.84
N ASN A 612 46.93 -13.23 -4.96
CA ASN A 612 46.57 -12.14 -5.87
C ASN A 612 45.94 -12.60 -7.19
N SER A 613 46.21 -13.84 -7.64
CA SER A 613 45.67 -14.39 -8.89
C SER A 613 44.76 -15.61 -8.67
N PHE A 614 44.02 -16.01 -9.71
CA PHE A 614 43.20 -17.22 -9.66
C PHE A 614 44.06 -18.47 -9.45
N GLU A 615 45.20 -18.56 -10.13
CA GLU A 615 46.15 -19.68 -10.01
C GLU A 615 46.71 -19.76 -8.58
N GLU A 616 47.06 -18.62 -7.97
CA GLU A 616 47.53 -18.57 -6.59
C GLU A 616 46.43 -18.96 -5.58
N ILE A 617 45.16 -18.64 -5.86
CA ILE A 617 44.02 -19.09 -5.04
C ILE A 617 43.92 -20.62 -5.09
N VAL A 618 43.97 -21.21 -6.29
CA VAL A 618 43.90 -22.66 -6.48
C VAL A 618 45.04 -23.34 -5.73
N GLU A 619 46.26 -22.80 -5.81
CA GLU A 619 47.43 -23.37 -5.14
C GLU A 619 47.38 -23.21 -3.61
N SER A 620 46.90 -22.06 -3.09
CA SER A 620 46.67 -21.88 -1.66
C SER A 620 45.67 -22.91 -1.11
N GLU A 621 44.56 -23.13 -1.83
CA GLU A 621 43.59 -24.15 -1.44
C GLU A 621 44.16 -25.56 -1.52
N ARG A 622 44.95 -25.89 -2.56
CA ARG A 622 45.65 -27.17 -2.69
C ARG A 622 46.52 -27.45 -1.49
N ARG A 623 47.40 -26.51 -1.11
CA ARG A 623 48.29 -26.65 0.05
C ARG A 623 47.52 -26.87 1.35
N TYR A 624 46.44 -26.12 1.55
CA TYR A 624 45.57 -26.28 2.72
C TYR A 624 44.93 -27.67 2.76
N LEU A 625 44.36 -28.15 1.64
CA LEU A 625 43.69 -29.45 1.57
C LEU A 625 44.65 -30.61 1.83
N LEU A 626 45.87 -30.57 1.26
CA LEU A 626 46.91 -31.57 1.50
C LEU A 626 47.32 -31.64 2.98
N LYS A 627 47.54 -30.48 3.62
CA LYS A 627 47.85 -30.42 5.05
C LYS A 627 46.68 -30.90 5.91
N LYS A 628 45.45 -30.56 5.52
CA LYS A 628 44.22 -30.98 6.20
C LYS A 628 44.02 -32.50 6.15
N MET A 629 44.42 -33.17 5.06
CA MET A 629 44.40 -34.63 4.96
C MET A 629 45.39 -35.30 5.93
N GLN A 630 46.53 -34.66 6.21
CA GLN A 630 47.54 -35.19 7.14
C GLN A 630 47.18 -34.90 8.60
N SER A 631 46.79 -33.66 8.92
CA SER A 631 46.51 -33.21 10.28
C SER A 631 45.32 -32.24 10.32
N PRO A 632 44.08 -32.74 10.36
CA PRO A 632 42.87 -31.92 10.19
C PRO A 632 42.75 -30.80 11.22
N PHE A 633 42.89 -31.13 12.52
CA PHE A 633 42.69 -30.18 13.61
C PHE A 633 43.79 -29.13 13.69
N LEU A 634 45.06 -29.56 13.65
CA LEU A 634 46.21 -28.67 13.74
C LEU A 634 46.22 -27.66 12.58
N THR A 635 45.96 -28.13 11.36
CA THR A 635 45.90 -27.29 10.16
C THR A 635 44.79 -26.25 10.28
N ASP A 636 43.59 -26.65 10.72
CA ASP A 636 42.48 -25.73 10.92
C ASP A 636 42.82 -24.65 11.96
N CYS A 637 43.37 -25.02 13.13
CA CYS A 637 43.80 -24.05 14.14
C CYS A 637 44.86 -23.06 13.62
N GLN A 638 45.86 -23.53 12.88
CA GLN A 638 46.91 -22.67 12.32
C GLN A 638 46.33 -21.67 11.30
N TYR A 639 45.51 -22.16 10.37
CA TYR A 639 44.87 -21.31 9.37
C TYR A 639 43.86 -20.34 9.99
N PHE A 640 43.16 -20.74 11.06
CA PHE A 640 42.26 -19.87 11.81
C PHE A 640 43.00 -18.65 12.34
N THR A 641 44.06 -18.89 13.11
CA THR A 641 44.80 -17.85 13.82
C THR A 641 45.44 -16.89 12.83
N LYS A 642 46.03 -17.42 11.75
CA LYS A 642 46.63 -16.62 10.68
C LYS A 642 45.58 -15.80 9.92
N ALA A 643 44.42 -16.39 9.59
CA ALA A 643 43.32 -15.68 8.94
C ALA A 643 42.73 -14.58 9.83
N MET A 644 42.48 -14.86 11.12
CA MET A 644 41.96 -13.88 12.07
C MET A 644 42.92 -12.71 12.27
N PHE A 645 44.22 -12.99 12.39
CA PHE A 645 45.25 -11.94 12.46
C PHE A 645 45.23 -11.05 11.22
N ASN A 646 45.17 -11.64 10.03
CA ASN A 646 45.12 -10.86 8.78
C ASN A 646 43.81 -10.05 8.64
N ILE A 647 42.68 -10.60 9.05
CA ILE A 647 41.37 -9.92 8.99
C ILE A 647 41.35 -8.71 9.94
N LEU A 648 41.83 -8.89 11.18
CA LEU A 648 41.81 -7.85 12.23
C LEU A 648 42.86 -6.77 11.99
N PHE A 649 44.10 -7.15 11.68
CA PHE A 649 45.24 -6.22 11.67
C PHE A 649 45.73 -5.84 10.27
N ARG A 650 45.50 -6.67 9.24
CA ARG A 650 45.95 -6.42 7.86
C ARG A 650 44.82 -6.07 6.89
N ASN A 651 43.61 -5.82 7.39
CA ASN A 651 42.44 -5.49 6.58
C ASN A 651 42.14 -6.51 5.47
N ALA A 652 42.52 -7.79 5.65
CA ALA A 652 42.19 -8.86 4.71
C ALA A 652 40.68 -9.13 4.75
N ARG A 653 39.91 -8.41 3.92
CA ARG A 653 38.45 -8.54 3.83
C ARG A 653 38.08 -8.99 2.43
N SER A 654 36.94 -9.69 2.31
CA SER A 654 36.25 -9.76 1.01
C SER A 654 35.73 -8.35 0.67
N ARG A 655 36.58 -7.47 0.13
CA ARG A 655 36.18 -6.19 -0.45
C ARG A 655 35.50 -6.45 -1.76
#